data_AF-A0A4R8T678-F1
#
_entry.id   AF-A0A4R8T678-F1
#
_cell.length_a   1.000
_cell.length_b   1.000
_cell.length_c   1.000
_cell.angle_alpha   90.00
_cell.angle_beta   90.00
_cell.angle_gamma   90.00
#
_symmetry.space_group_name_H-M   'P 1'
#
loop_
_entity.id
_entity.type
_entity.pdbx_description
1 polymer ?
#
loop_
_entity_poly.entity_id
_entity_poly.type
_entity_poly.pdbx_seq_one_letter_code
_entity_poly.pdbx_strand_id
1 'polypeptide(L)'
;MVRTVNLVNGDFSVHIDRTTGAVLEIVDPLAGTPLNWISSPANAPWQPLGSRWGLGFADLGPHLLNRFHWNSPHIDSSKAYKFKNRGDYQLNFASRGPTSLAIYTPFNDHYTNTTDALQSRTHAHVWAHGGSTAWVKLNQMGGHGRNLGLVLTKGSLQGYSIESRDEIVHSNTRGVFLLHPSVPALDPGESTTVEWTLFWHHDWNDFFSQCARRSNQFIHFDIPRHTLVANESAMIRMRGSLAAINSTTTVNGHPVQQITDGFGFVHEAGEYGTKTLRISTGSGVDLRESLIFLNTVPRYDDLIKSRIDFIVDKQQVTDSQDFLCGAYIVYDNQAEAPPFYETHQDRNAGRERVGMGVLIGRWLKKNPDPRIKQSFSAYYSFVCTKLQNEDGFVHDGPGDNERNRKRLYNWSWVLQLHLVAAAIGIPALFGKSPLQRFLTTLENFYSEGGASLYAIGLPVLEGLHTLEAVGDTAMLERAVRLFSGHGQNILDRGTDYPPFEVNFEQSIVAPAAIFLLELYRFTGEAKWLKGARLQVEVLLRFAGKQPDHRVHDVAIRHWDGYWFGKDRVWGDTFPHYWSTLNAIALHHYGKATEDASLEKQADGIIRANLALFTPEGRDPYANDQDWALAHLLQIEEDNLSGGYGLGKHGWTLSEEQRILYQRSFWVSLFFYINTLAVVKITVLLQYYRIMALSNMHNVYIGMIVLVSLWGLGQGIFACVACIPLAGFWDPRTNARCIPNAHIAWYISALFNILSDIIILLLPIPALRRLNLPGSQKAFLLGIFSLGFFTVAISALRIKWLALLPDPTWSNLDPTLWSLGELTCAITCASLATLRPLMTRFNSWFKSRREKYAQREVEMTPVKGSANQTASATSSVPMTLNGDHPGILYSDPENGFGHHRKWETDSSSPASPVKTFVDPSARQVPA
;
A
#
# COMPACT_ATOMS: atom_id res chain seq x y z
N MET A 1 -23.14 43.19 26.31
CA MET A 1 -22.24 43.56 25.19
C MET A 1 -20.85 43.06 25.51
N VAL A 2 -20.24 42.25 24.63
CA VAL A 2 -18.80 41.97 24.72
C VAL A 2 -18.06 43.26 24.33
N ARG A 3 -17.04 43.65 25.10
CA ARG A 3 -16.13 44.71 24.68
C ARG A 3 -15.06 44.08 23.81
N THR A 4 -15.02 44.40 22.53
CA THR A 4 -14.00 43.90 21.59
C THR A 4 -12.87 44.91 21.40
N VAL A 5 -11.74 44.41 20.89
CA VAL A 5 -10.65 45.20 20.30
C VAL A 5 -10.42 44.65 18.90
N ASN A 6 -10.33 45.53 17.90
CA ASN A 6 -9.90 45.15 16.55
C ASN A 6 -8.46 45.63 16.34
N LEU A 7 -7.58 44.72 15.91
CA LEU A 7 -6.20 45.00 15.51
C LEU A 7 -6.10 44.79 14.00
N VAL A 8 -5.94 45.88 13.25
CA VAL A 8 -5.82 45.87 11.78
C VAL A 8 -4.44 46.36 11.36
N ASN A 9 -3.83 45.66 10.40
CA ASN A 9 -2.69 46.13 9.62
C ASN A 9 -2.89 45.75 8.13
N GLY A 10 -1.89 45.98 7.27
CA GLY A 10 -1.99 45.72 5.83
C GLY A 10 -2.15 44.25 5.42
N ASP A 11 -1.88 43.30 6.33
CA ASP A 11 -2.00 41.86 6.09
C ASP A 11 -3.09 41.18 6.95
N PHE A 12 -3.48 41.73 8.09
CA PHE A 12 -4.37 41.04 9.04
C PHE A 12 -5.41 41.98 9.66
N SER A 13 -6.64 41.47 9.81
CA SER A 13 -7.65 41.98 10.74
C SER A 13 -7.89 40.92 11.82
N VAL A 14 -7.71 41.27 13.09
CA VAL A 14 -7.81 40.34 14.23
C VAL A 14 -8.73 40.92 15.30
N HIS A 15 -9.81 40.20 15.63
CA HIS A 15 -10.78 40.61 16.65
C HIS A 15 -10.53 39.87 17.95
N ILE A 16 -10.47 40.60 19.07
CA ILE A 16 -10.13 40.07 20.41
C ILE A 16 -11.20 40.46 21.41
N ASP A 17 -11.59 39.53 22.29
CA ASP A 17 -12.44 39.81 23.45
C ASP A 17 -11.62 40.51 24.54
N ARG A 18 -11.94 41.77 24.85
CA ARG A 18 -11.22 42.59 25.84
C ARG A 18 -11.37 42.08 27.28
N THR A 19 -12.29 41.14 27.52
CA THR A 19 -12.59 40.55 28.83
C THR A 19 -11.79 39.28 29.08
N THR A 20 -11.69 38.43 28.05
CA THR A 20 -11.06 37.09 28.14
C THR A 20 -9.71 37.00 27.45
N GLY A 21 -9.32 38.01 26.67
CA GLY A 21 -8.10 37.97 25.85
C GLY A 21 -8.14 37.03 24.65
N ALA A 22 -9.24 36.28 24.49
CA ALA A 22 -9.37 35.29 23.43
C ALA A 22 -9.51 35.96 22.06
N VAL A 23 -8.87 35.39 21.05
CA VAL A 23 -9.09 35.80 19.66
C VAL A 23 -10.42 35.20 19.19
N LEU A 24 -11.25 36.05 18.58
CA LEU A 24 -12.60 35.75 18.10
C LEU A 24 -12.61 35.52 16.58
N GLU A 25 -11.83 36.33 15.86
CA GLU A 25 -11.74 36.28 14.39
C GLU A 25 -10.32 36.61 13.92
N ILE A 26 -9.87 35.92 12.87
CA ILE A 26 -8.64 36.21 12.13
C ILE A 26 -9.02 36.23 10.65
N VAL A 27 -8.79 37.36 9.95
CA VAL A 27 -9.27 37.60 8.58
C VAL A 27 -8.18 38.25 7.73
N ASP A 28 -8.12 37.90 6.44
CA ASP A 28 -7.33 38.61 5.42
C ASP A 28 -8.12 39.87 4.97
N PRO A 29 -7.66 41.10 5.27
CA PRO A 29 -8.35 42.33 4.89
C PRO A 29 -8.28 42.63 3.37
N LEU A 30 -7.51 41.84 2.60
CA LEU A 30 -7.40 41.95 1.15
C LEU A 30 -8.25 40.91 0.40
N ALA A 31 -8.92 39.99 1.11
CA ALA A 31 -9.77 38.97 0.49
C ALA A 31 -11.12 39.55 0.06
N GLY A 32 -11.51 39.30 -1.20
CA GLY A 32 -12.80 39.76 -1.74
C GLY A 32 -14.03 39.15 -1.05
N THR A 33 -13.86 37.98 -0.42
CA THR A 33 -14.81 37.39 0.53
C THR A 33 -14.07 37.12 1.85
N PRO A 34 -14.44 37.75 2.97
CA PRO A 34 -13.70 37.62 4.23
C PRO A 34 -13.97 36.27 4.91
N LEU A 35 -12.95 35.40 4.90
CA LEU A 35 -12.92 34.15 5.67
C LEU A 35 -12.37 34.42 7.08
N ASN A 36 -13.12 33.99 8.11
CA ASN A 36 -12.57 33.79 9.45
C ASN A 36 -11.80 32.46 9.50
N TRP A 37 -10.49 32.52 9.73
CA TRP A 37 -9.60 31.35 9.74
C TRP A 37 -9.68 30.51 11.03
N ILE A 38 -10.39 31.00 12.04
CA ILE A 38 -10.68 30.27 13.27
C ILE A 38 -12.19 30.06 13.45
N SER A 39 -12.56 29.02 14.18
CA SER A 39 -13.95 28.84 14.59
C SER A 39 -14.25 29.52 15.93
N SER A 40 -15.45 30.06 16.02
CA SER A 40 -16.04 30.68 17.19
C SER A 40 -17.56 30.42 17.17
N PRO A 41 -18.31 30.74 18.24
CA PRO A 41 -19.78 30.57 18.25
C PRO A 41 -20.55 31.29 17.14
N ALA A 42 -19.91 32.17 16.35
CA ALA A 42 -20.52 32.84 15.21
C ALA A 42 -20.53 31.98 13.92
N ASN A 43 -19.57 31.07 13.72
CA ASN A 43 -19.47 30.18 12.56
C ASN A 43 -19.49 28.67 12.93
N ALA A 44 -19.36 28.35 14.22
CA ALA A 44 -19.55 27.04 14.83
C ALA A 44 -20.37 27.18 16.13
N PRO A 45 -21.72 27.30 16.07
CA PRO A 45 -22.55 27.63 17.24
C PRO A 45 -22.52 26.63 18.40
N TRP A 46 -22.06 25.40 18.14
CA TRP A 46 -21.84 24.35 19.14
C TRP A 46 -20.54 24.50 19.94
N GLN A 47 -19.63 25.42 19.54
CA GLN A 47 -18.33 25.58 20.17
C GLN A 47 -18.40 26.22 21.57
N PRO A 48 -17.83 25.61 22.62
CA PRO A 48 -17.77 26.19 23.95
C PRO A 48 -17.04 27.55 24.03
N LEU A 49 -17.53 28.46 24.87
CA LEU A 49 -16.90 29.79 25.07
C LEU A 49 -15.46 29.71 25.63
N GLY A 50 -15.14 28.66 26.38
CA GLY A 50 -13.81 28.42 26.95
C GLY A 50 -12.78 27.87 25.96
N SER A 51 -13.21 27.39 24.79
CA SER A 51 -12.33 26.79 23.76
C SER A 51 -12.00 27.74 22.60
N ARG A 52 -12.07 29.05 22.87
CA ARG A 52 -11.64 30.11 21.96
C ARG A 52 -10.11 30.23 21.92
N TRP A 53 -9.60 30.78 20.82
CA TRP A 53 -8.16 30.85 20.55
C TRP A 53 -7.37 31.60 21.65
N GLY A 54 -6.30 30.97 22.14
CA GLY A 54 -5.40 31.53 23.15
C GLY A 54 -5.83 31.31 24.60
N LEU A 55 -7.05 30.80 24.82
CA LEU A 55 -7.43 30.18 26.10
C LEU A 55 -6.79 28.77 26.19
N GLY A 56 -6.95 28.09 27.31
CA GLY A 56 -6.37 26.76 27.49
C GLY A 56 -6.47 26.23 28.91
N PHE A 57 -5.76 25.14 29.20
CA PHE A 57 -5.70 24.54 30.52
C PHE A 57 -4.34 23.95 30.87
N ALA A 58 -4.10 23.78 32.18
CA ALA A 58 -2.93 23.11 32.74
C ALA A 58 -3.34 22.23 33.94
N ASP A 59 -2.79 21.02 34.03
CA ASP A 59 -3.06 20.08 35.13
C ASP A 59 -2.07 20.30 36.27
N LEU A 60 -2.47 21.00 37.34
CA LEU A 60 -1.61 21.54 38.40
C LEU A 60 -1.88 20.89 39.76
N GLY A 61 -0.97 21.04 40.73
CA GLY A 61 -1.09 20.45 42.08
C GLY A 61 -0.36 19.12 42.27
N PRO A 62 -0.36 18.56 43.49
CA PRO A 62 0.40 17.35 43.85
C PRO A 62 -0.27 16.03 43.45
N HIS A 63 -1.51 16.06 42.97
CA HIS A 63 -2.26 14.89 42.49
C HIS A 63 -2.77 15.15 41.07
N LEU A 64 -2.89 14.10 40.26
CA LEU A 64 -3.18 14.15 38.81
C LEU A 64 -4.61 14.60 38.41
N LEU A 65 -5.39 15.16 39.34
CA LEU A 65 -6.85 15.34 39.18
C LEU A 65 -7.33 16.80 39.05
N ASN A 66 -6.46 17.79 39.23
CA ASN A 66 -6.87 19.21 39.24
C ASN A 66 -6.47 19.93 37.93
N ARG A 67 -7.40 19.96 36.97
CA ARG A 67 -7.29 20.74 35.73
C ARG A 67 -7.69 22.20 35.94
N PHE A 68 -6.81 23.13 35.60
CA PHE A 68 -7.06 24.58 35.71
C PHE A 68 -7.15 25.22 34.33
N HIS A 69 -8.32 25.73 33.97
CA HIS A 69 -8.54 26.48 32.72
C HIS A 69 -8.29 27.97 32.92
N TRP A 70 -7.60 28.62 31.98
CA TRP A 70 -7.44 30.08 31.98
C TRP A 70 -8.44 30.76 31.03
N ASN A 71 -9.29 31.63 31.60
CA ASN A 71 -10.30 32.40 30.85
C ASN A 71 -10.02 33.91 30.82
N SER A 72 -8.93 34.36 31.48
CA SER A 72 -8.46 35.75 31.53
C SER A 72 -6.94 35.76 31.72
N PRO A 73 -6.13 35.47 30.69
CA PRO A 73 -4.68 35.51 30.78
C PRO A 73 -4.19 36.97 30.93
N HIS A 74 -3.00 37.14 31.51
CA HIS A 74 -2.37 38.46 31.53
C HIS A 74 -1.77 38.77 30.16
N ILE A 75 -2.32 39.77 29.48
CA ILE A 75 -1.85 40.24 28.17
C ILE A 75 -0.93 41.43 28.38
N ASP A 76 0.28 41.35 27.84
CA ASP A 76 1.23 42.46 27.73
C ASP A 76 1.55 42.71 26.23
N SER A 77 2.64 43.43 25.94
CA SER A 77 3.09 43.68 24.56
C SER A 77 3.99 42.58 23.97
N SER A 78 4.14 41.43 24.64
CA SER A 78 4.90 40.30 24.12
C SER A 78 4.11 39.54 23.04
N LYS A 79 4.83 38.79 22.20
CA LYS A 79 4.26 38.04 21.06
C LYS A 79 4.15 36.52 21.34
N ALA A 80 4.19 36.13 22.61
CA ALA A 80 4.46 34.74 23.02
C ALA A 80 3.67 34.31 24.26
N TYR A 81 3.43 33.02 24.40
CA TYR A 81 2.85 32.41 25.61
C TYR A 81 3.96 32.16 26.64
N LYS A 82 3.92 32.90 27.76
CA LYS A 82 4.90 32.79 28.84
C LYS A 82 4.34 32.08 30.07
N PHE A 83 4.73 30.83 30.26
CA PHE A 83 4.39 30.06 31.45
C PHE A 83 5.45 30.28 32.53
N LYS A 84 5.04 30.81 33.71
CA LYS A 84 5.92 31.05 34.86
C LYS A 84 5.41 30.30 36.08
N ASN A 85 6.28 29.54 36.74
CA ASN A 85 6.00 29.01 38.06
C ASN A 85 5.98 30.16 39.08
N ARG A 86 4.89 30.27 39.85
CA ARG A 86 4.70 31.21 40.96
C ARG A 86 4.41 30.51 42.29
N GLY A 87 4.43 29.17 42.31
CA GLY A 87 4.31 28.37 43.51
C GLY A 87 5.65 28.14 44.20
N ASP A 88 5.62 27.30 45.21
CA ASP A 88 6.69 26.92 46.14
C ASP A 88 7.31 25.54 45.84
N TYR A 89 6.73 24.78 44.91
CA TYR A 89 7.23 23.47 44.43
C TYR A 89 7.47 23.46 42.91
N GLN A 90 8.28 22.51 42.44
CA GLN A 90 8.60 22.33 41.02
C GLN A 90 7.36 21.88 40.21
N LEU A 91 7.09 22.56 39.10
CA LEU A 91 6.06 22.16 38.14
C LEU A 91 6.68 21.33 37.02
N ASN A 92 6.58 20.00 37.13
CA ASN A 92 6.91 19.08 36.03
C ASN A 92 5.60 18.64 35.33
N PHE A 93 5.51 18.95 34.03
CA PHE A 93 4.38 18.57 33.16
C PHE A 93 4.66 17.27 32.39
N ALA A 94 5.92 16.99 32.05
CA ALA A 94 6.31 15.77 31.34
C ALA A 94 5.94 14.50 32.14
N SER A 95 6.07 14.53 33.47
CA SER A 95 5.64 13.42 34.35
C SER A 95 4.11 13.27 34.50
N ARG A 96 3.32 14.22 33.97
CA ARG A 96 1.84 14.20 33.96
C ARG A 96 1.25 13.73 32.63
N GLY A 97 2.10 13.49 31.63
CA GLY A 97 1.69 13.07 30.28
C GLY A 97 1.55 14.24 29.28
N PRO A 98 1.49 13.92 27.97
CA PRO A 98 1.64 14.90 26.88
C PRO A 98 0.45 15.88 26.74
N THR A 99 -0.70 15.56 27.32
CA THR A 99 -1.93 16.37 27.26
C THR A 99 -2.11 17.31 28.47
N SER A 100 -1.18 17.29 29.44
CA SER A 100 -1.29 18.01 30.72
C SER A 100 -1.18 19.54 30.65
N LEU A 101 -0.88 20.09 29.48
CA LEU A 101 -0.87 21.52 29.17
C LEU A 101 -1.35 21.71 27.74
N ALA A 102 -2.33 22.59 27.52
CA ALA A 102 -2.99 22.76 26.22
C ALA A 102 -3.35 24.23 25.95
N ILE A 103 -3.11 24.70 24.72
CA ILE A 103 -3.58 25.99 24.21
C ILE A 103 -4.63 25.72 23.13
N TYR A 104 -5.82 26.30 23.26
CA TYR A 104 -6.85 26.21 22.24
C TYR A 104 -6.45 27.00 20.99
N THR A 105 -6.50 26.32 19.84
CA THR A 105 -6.27 26.89 18.51
C THR A 105 -7.38 26.43 17.55
N PRO A 106 -8.64 26.86 17.76
CA PRO A 106 -9.80 26.37 17.01
C PRO A 106 -9.71 26.74 15.53
N PHE A 107 -9.09 25.89 14.71
CA PHE A 107 -9.05 26.05 13.25
C PHE A 107 -10.43 25.80 12.65
N ASN A 108 -10.78 26.52 11.58
CA ASN A 108 -12.11 26.49 10.97
C ASN A 108 -12.30 25.29 9.99
N ASP A 109 -12.02 24.07 10.48
CA ASP A 109 -12.03 22.81 9.72
C ASP A 109 -13.32 22.01 9.97
N HIS A 110 -14.40 22.46 9.33
CA HIS A 110 -15.76 21.96 9.53
C HIS A 110 -16.41 21.65 8.18
N TYR A 111 -17.25 20.61 8.12
CA TYR A 111 -17.92 20.16 6.90
C TYR A 111 -19.43 20.38 7.03
N THR A 112 -19.83 21.66 7.04
CA THR A 112 -21.22 22.09 7.23
C THR A 112 -22.11 21.75 6.04
N ASN A 113 -21.68 22.11 4.83
CA ASN A 113 -22.21 21.72 3.52
C ASN A 113 -21.18 22.10 2.45
N THR A 114 -21.25 21.49 1.26
CA THR A 114 -20.32 21.76 0.14
C THR A 114 -20.08 23.26 -0.12
N THR A 115 -21.12 24.08 -0.22
CA THR A 115 -20.99 25.51 -0.54
C THR A 115 -20.25 26.28 0.55
N ASP A 116 -20.65 26.11 1.81
CA ASP A 116 -20.04 26.77 2.97
C ASP A 116 -18.63 26.22 3.28
N ALA A 117 -18.37 24.94 3.00
CA ALA A 117 -17.05 24.34 3.10
C ALA A 117 -16.09 24.95 2.05
N LEU A 118 -16.45 24.88 0.77
CA LEU A 118 -15.62 25.37 -0.34
C LEU A 118 -15.45 26.91 -0.34
N GLN A 119 -16.39 27.68 0.21
CA GLN A 119 -16.26 29.14 0.32
C GLN A 119 -15.60 29.60 1.62
N SER A 120 -15.94 28.96 2.75
CA SER A 120 -15.80 29.56 4.07
C SER A 120 -15.20 28.64 5.14
N ARG A 121 -14.52 27.54 4.77
CA ARG A 121 -13.81 26.63 5.70
C ARG A 121 -12.40 26.28 5.22
N THR A 122 -11.61 25.66 6.11
CA THR A 122 -10.18 25.39 5.88
C THR A 122 -9.76 23.99 6.32
N HIS A 123 -9.05 23.24 5.48
CA HIS A 123 -8.36 22.02 5.93
C HIS A 123 -7.13 22.38 6.77
N ALA A 124 -7.02 21.80 7.97
CA ALA A 124 -5.93 22.04 8.91
C ALA A 124 -4.87 20.92 8.87
N HIS A 125 -3.76 21.16 8.19
CA HIS A 125 -2.60 20.27 8.20
C HIS A 125 -1.72 20.60 9.42
N VAL A 126 -1.96 19.89 10.52
CA VAL A 126 -1.27 20.10 11.80
C VAL A 126 0.01 19.26 11.88
N TRP A 127 1.12 19.89 12.25
CA TRP A 127 2.40 19.25 12.55
C TRP A 127 2.87 19.61 13.95
N ALA A 128 2.11 19.20 14.97
CA ALA A 128 2.40 19.52 16.36
C ALA A 128 3.30 18.49 17.08
N HIS A 129 3.52 17.31 16.49
CA HIS A 129 4.47 16.29 17.01
C HIS A 129 5.93 16.54 16.57
N GLY A 130 6.18 17.61 15.82
CA GLY A 130 7.50 17.95 15.26
C GLY A 130 8.50 18.54 16.24
N GLY A 131 8.17 18.70 17.53
CA GLY A 131 9.06 19.34 18.50
C GLY A 131 9.28 20.82 18.20
N SER A 132 10.54 21.24 18.10
CA SER A 132 10.92 22.62 17.75
C SER A 132 10.58 23.02 16.31
N THR A 133 10.42 22.07 15.39
CA THR A 133 10.07 22.32 13.98
C THR A 133 8.57 22.38 13.70
N ALA A 134 7.73 22.40 14.74
CA ALA A 134 6.27 22.33 14.59
C ALA A 134 5.64 23.50 13.79
N TRP A 135 4.58 23.19 13.06
CA TRP A 135 3.83 24.14 12.23
C TRP A 135 2.37 23.71 12.02
N VAL A 136 1.54 24.63 11.50
CA VAL A 136 0.21 24.32 10.97
C VAL A 136 0.02 25.05 9.64
N LYS A 137 -0.49 24.35 8.62
CA LYS A 137 -0.91 24.94 7.33
C LYS A 137 -2.42 24.83 7.22
N LEU A 138 -3.11 25.96 7.01
CA LEU A 138 -4.53 26.01 6.74
C LEU A 138 -4.74 26.27 5.25
N ASN A 139 -5.45 25.36 4.57
CA ASN A 139 -5.81 25.51 3.15
C ASN A 139 -7.30 25.83 3.03
N GLN A 140 -7.68 26.94 2.38
CA GLN A 140 -9.08 27.22 2.06
C GLN A 140 -9.60 26.14 1.08
N MET A 141 -10.74 25.51 1.40
CA MET A 141 -11.13 24.24 0.75
C MET A 141 -11.46 24.39 -0.75
N GLY A 142 -12.00 25.54 -1.17
CA GLY A 142 -12.26 25.89 -2.58
C GLY A 142 -11.04 26.36 -3.37
N GLY A 143 -9.91 26.64 -2.70
CA GLY A 143 -8.69 27.18 -3.31
C GLY A 143 -8.77 28.68 -3.63
N HIS A 144 -9.59 29.44 -2.90
CA HIS A 144 -9.80 30.86 -3.13
C HIS A 144 -8.89 31.74 -2.25
N GLY A 145 -8.08 32.61 -2.87
CA GLY A 145 -7.29 33.63 -2.19
C GLY A 145 -5.94 33.17 -1.64
N ARG A 146 -5.49 33.80 -0.54
CA ARG A 146 -4.29 33.41 0.21
C ARG A 146 -4.64 32.36 1.28
N ASN A 147 -3.66 31.56 1.66
CA ASN A 147 -3.79 30.53 2.70
C ASN A 147 -3.05 30.95 3.98
N LEU A 148 -3.55 30.58 5.17
CA LEU A 148 -2.93 30.95 6.45
C LEU A 148 -1.95 29.88 6.95
N GLY A 149 -0.79 30.30 7.44
CA GLY A 149 0.24 29.44 8.01
C GLY A 149 0.63 29.89 9.42
N LEU A 150 1.03 28.92 10.25
CA LEU A 150 1.58 29.10 11.59
C LEU A 150 2.90 28.33 11.67
N VAL A 151 3.99 28.99 12.08
CA VAL A 151 5.28 28.33 12.34
C VAL A 151 5.75 28.63 13.76
N LEU A 152 6.24 27.62 14.47
CA LEU A 152 6.83 27.77 15.78
C LEU A 152 8.19 28.48 15.67
N THR A 153 8.33 29.63 16.32
CA THR A 153 9.55 30.47 16.33
C THR A 153 10.38 30.27 17.59
N LYS A 154 9.76 29.87 18.71
CA LYS A 154 10.45 29.52 19.96
C LYS A 154 9.71 28.43 20.75
N GLY A 155 10.48 27.56 21.39
CA GLY A 155 9.96 26.46 22.21
C GLY A 155 9.73 25.19 21.38
N SER A 156 8.89 24.30 21.89
CA SER A 156 8.61 22.99 21.29
C SER A 156 7.13 22.61 21.49
N LEU A 157 6.54 21.89 20.54
CA LEU A 157 5.23 21.23 20.71
C LEU A 157 5.41 19.71 20.73
N GLN A 158 4.63 19.03 21.58
CA GLN A 158 4.69 17.57 21.75
C GLN A 158 3.50 16.82 21.15
N GLY A 159 2.49 17.54 20.65
CA GLY A 159 1.31 16.96 20.00
C GLY A 159 0.15 17.95 19.90
N TYR A 160 -1.00 17.43 19.45
CA TYR A 160 -2.28 18.14 19.44
C TYR A 160 -3.40 17.21 19.91
N SER A 161 -4.51 17.79 20.37
CA SER A 161 -5.77 17.08 20.66
C SER A 161 -6.94 17.72 19.92
N ILE A 162 -8.05 16.98 19.88
CA ILE A 162 -9.34 17.42 19.35
C ILE A 162 -10.39 17.24 20.46
N GLU A 163 -11.16 18.28 20.75
CA GLU A 163 -12.31 18.27 21.66
C GLU A 163 -13.61 18.61 20.91
N SER A 164 -14.76 18.55 21.58
CA SER A 164 -16.09 18.86 20.99
C SER A 164 -16.42 17.97 19.79
N ARG A 165 -16.39 16.65 20.01
CA ARG A 165 -16.84 15.61 19.07
C ARG A 165 -17.83 14.70 19.79
N ASP A 166 -19.03 14.61 19.25
CA ASP A 166 -20.17 13.92 19.83
C ASP A 166 -21.20 13.56 18.74
N GLU A 167 -22.29 12.90 19.13
CA GLU A 167 -23.35 12.44 18.22
C GLU A 167 -24.22 13.57 17.63
N ILE A 168 -24.17 14.79 18.19
CA ILE A 168 -24.90 15.97 17.68
C ILE A 168 -24.13 16.60 16.52
N VAL A 169 -22.80 16.73 16.66
CA VAL A 169 -21.93 17.30 15.63
C VAL A 169 -21.43 16.27 14.61
N HIS A 170 -21.44 14.98 14.99
CA HIS A 170 -21.27 13.83 14.11
C HIS A 170 -19.92 13.84 13.33
N SER A 171 -19.93 13.26 12.14
CA SER A 171 -18.82 13.31 11.18
C SER A 171 -18.59 14.70 10.54
N ASN A 172 -19.51 15.65 10.70
CA ASN A 172 -19.55 16.92 9.96
C ASN A 172 -18.66 18.05 10.57
N THR A 173 -17.83 17.74 11.56
CA THR A 173 -16.83 18.64 12.12
C THR A 173 -15.56 17.88 12.47
N ARG A 174 -14.39 18.52 12.34
CA ARG A 174 -13.13 18.01 12.89
C ARG A 174 -12.94 18.36 14.37
N GLY A 175 -13.86 19.13 14.96
CA GLY A 175 -13.88 19.51 16.37
C GLY A 175 -13.03 20.75 16.66
N VAL A 176 -12.69 20.95 17.92
CA VAL A 176 -11.84 22.06 18.38
C VAL A 176 -10.43 21.56 18.63
N PHE A 177 -9.46 22.13 17.92
CA PHE A 177 -8.05 21.78 18.08
C PHE A 177 -7.40 22.44 19.31
N LEU A 178 -6.52 21.68 19.95
CA LEU A 178 -5.62 22.13 21.01
C LEU A 178 -4.18 21.79 20.62
N LEU A 179 -3.24 22.73 20.77
CA LEU A 179 -1.81 22.44 20.69
C LEU A 179 -1.25 22.18 22.09
N HIS A 180 -0.33 21.22 22.21
CA HIS A 180 0.34 20.89 23.47
C HIS A 180 1.78 21.39 23.49
N PRO A 181 2.06 22.50 24.20
CA PRO A 181 3.41 22.91 24.58
C PRO A 181 4.21 21.78 25.23
N SER A 182 5.42 21.54 24.74
CA SER A 182 6.41 20.80 25.51
C SER A 182 7.13 21.78 26.44
N VAL A 183 6.91 21.62 27.74
CA VAL A 183 7.40 22.51 28.79
C VAL A 183 8.32 21.72 29.72
N PRO A 184 9.57 22.19 29.96
CA PRO A 184 10.48 21.55 30.90
C PRO A 184 9.91 21.62 32.33
N ALA A 185 10.52 20.88 33.26
CA ALA A 185 10.27 21.14 34.68
C ALA A 185 10.63 22.61 35.00
N LEU A 186 9.76 23.30 35.74
CA LEU A 186 9.93 24.69 36.16
C LEU A 186 10.04 24.77 37.68
N ASP A 187 11.20 25.12 38.19
CA ASP A 187 11.40 25.39 39.61
C ASP A 187 10.72 26.72 40.06
N PRO A 188 10.51 26.94 41.37
CA PRO A 188 9.88 28.15 41.89
C PRO A 188 10.48 29.45 41.34
N GLY A 189 9.66 30.21 40.60
CA GLY A 189 10.07 31.47 39.97
C GLY A 189 10.57 31.37 38.52
N GLU A 190 10.84 30.17 38.00
CA GLU A 190 11.27 29.97 36.62
C GLU A 190 10.15 30.21 35.59
N SER A 191 10.53 30.43 34.33
CA SER A 191 9.56 30.56 33.24
C SER A 191 10.09 30.11 31.89
N THR A 192 9.28 29.36 31.15
CA THR A 192 9.51 29.05 29.73
C THR A 192 8.70 29.99 28.82
N THR A 193 8.89 29.89 27.51
CA THR A 193 8.18 30.69 26.51
C THR A 193 7.97 29.91 25.22
N VAL A 194 6.72 29.87 24.74
CA VAL A 194 6.33 29.28 23.46
C VAL A 194 5.87 30.41 22.54
N GLU A 195 6.43 30.47 21.34
CA GLU A 195 6.18 31.54 20.38
C GLU A 195 5.93 30.96 18.99
N TRP A 196 4.95 31.49 18.29
CA TRP A 196 4.68 31.18 16.89
C TRP A 196 4.31 32.44 16.11
N THR A 197 4.55 32.43 14.81
CA THR A 197 4.18 33.53 13.91
C THR A 197 3.16 33.07 12.88
N LEU A 198 2.11 33.88 12.69
CA LEU A 198 1.13 33.72 11.60
C LEU A 198 1.61 34.43 10.32
N PHE A 199 1.31 33.86 9.17
CA PHE A 199 1.68 34.43 7.87
C PHE A 199 0.82 33.91 6.72
N TRP A 200 0.71 34.68 5.65
CA TRP A 200 0.09 34.26 4.40
C TRP A 200 1.07 33.47 3.51
N HIS A 201 0.54 32.45 2.84
CA HIS A 201 1.21 31.67 1.81
C HIS A 201 0.24 31.32 0.68
N HIS A 202 0.77 30.85 -0.46
CA HIS A 202 -0.04 30.36 -1.57
C HIS A 202 -0.09 28.83 -1.62
N ASP A 203 1.07 28.17 -1.68
CA ASP A 203 1.21 26.71 -1.85
C ASP A 203 2.16 26.08 -0.81
N TRP A 204 2.54 24.81 -0.98
CA TRP A 204 3.48 24.12 -0.08
C TRP A 204 4.92 24.64 -0.16
N ASN A 205 5.41 25.03 -1.34
CA ASN A 205 6.76 25.55 -1.53
C ASN A 205 6.91 26.95 -0.92
N ASP A 206 5.93 27.82 -1.14
CA ASP A 206 5.85 29.13 -0.50
C ASP A 206 5.68 28.98 1.02
N PHE A 207 4.77 28.12 1.49
CA PHE A 207 4.62 27.85 2.93
C PHE A 207 5.93 27.45 3.62
N PHE A 208 6.65 26.46 3.11
CA PHE A 208 7.93 26.05 3.69
C PHE A 208 9.03 27.11 3.56
N SER A 209 9.03 27.91 2.49
CA SER A 209 9.91 29.08 2.34
C SER A 209 9.58 30.16 3.38
N GLN A 210 8.30 30.40 3.64
CA GLN A 210 7.81 31.38 4.61
C GLN A 210 8.09 30.93 6.06
N CYS A 211 8.04 29.62 6.35
CA CYS A 211 8.52 29.02 7.60
C CYS A 211 10.02 29.26 7.81
N ALA A 212 10.86 28.89 6.82
CA ALA A 212 12.32 29.02 6.90
C ALA A 212 12.79 30.49 7.02
N ARG A 213 12.05 31.45 6.46
CA ARG A 213 12.30 32.90 6.64
C ARG A 213 11.96 33.43 8.04
N ARG A 214 11.08 32.75 8.80
CA ARG A 214 10.52 33.26 10.06
C ARG A 214 11.02 32.54 11.30
N SER A 215 11.42 31.27 11.19
CA SER A 215 11.83 30.44 12.32
C SER A 215 13.27 29.95 12.17
N ASN A 216 14.14 30.41 13.08
CA ASN A 216 15.52 29.92 13.23
C ASN A 216 15.61 28.52 13.88
N GLN A 217 14.48 27.84 14.07
CA GLN A 217 14.40 26.45 14.51
C GLN A 217 13.62 25.55 13.53
N PHE A 218 13.13 26.09 12.40
CA PHE A 218 12.43 25.30 11.38
C PHE A 218 13.41 24.56 10.45
N ILE A 219 13.12 23.28 10.20
CA ILE A 219 13.82 22.39 9.28
C ILE A 219 12.76 21.82 8.34
N HIS A 220 12.99 21.95 7.03
CA HIS A 220 12.23 21.25 6.01
C HIS A 220 12.87 19.89 5.72
N PHE A 221 12.05 18.85 5.71
CA PHE A 221 12.47 17.46 5.45
C PHE A 221 12.00 17.03 4.06
N ASP A 222 12.94 16.82 3.14
CA ASP A 222 12.70 16.14 1.87
C ASP A 222 13.01 14.65 2.06
N ILE A 223 11.94 13.86 2.21
CA ILE A 223 11.97 12.41 2.47
C ILE A 223 11.37 11.72 1.23
N PRO A 224 12.13 10.91 0.47
CA PRO A 224 11.67 10.38 -0.81
C PRO A 224 10.57 9.32 -0.67
N ARG A 225 10.51 8.63 0.48
CA ARG A 225 9.53 7.61 0.88
C ARG A 225 9.41 7.60 2.41
N HIS A 226 8.18 7.60 2.94
CA HIS A 226 7.94 7.59 4.39
C HIS A 226 7.72 6.18 4.96
N THR A 227 7.12 5.27 4.18
CA THR A 227 7.18 3.82 4.42
C THR A 227 8.14 3.16 3.43
N LEU A 228 9.15 2.47 3.96
CA LEU A 228 10.07 1.62 3.22
C LEU A 228 9.56 0.19 3.14
N VAL A 229 9.87 -0.49 2.04
CA VAL A 229 9.76 -1.96 1.95
C VAL A 229 11.07 -2.60 2.42
N ALA A 230 11.02 -3.83 2.92
CA ALA A 230 12.17 -4.63 3.31
C ALA A 230 13.35 -4.52 2.30
N ASN A 231 14.54 -4.15 2.80
CA ASN A 231 15.78 -3.92 2.03
C ASN A 231 15.79 -2.67 1.11
N GLU A 232 14.82 -1.75 1.22
CA GLU A 232 14.93 -0.41 0.62
C GLU A 232 15.68 0.57 1.54
N SER A 233 16.15 1.70 1.00
CA SER A 233 16.63 2.82 1.82
C SER A 233 16.30 4.19 1.24
N ALA A 234 16.37 5.21 2.08
CA ALA A 234 16.04 6.59 1.74
C ALA A 234 17.11 7.57 2.23
N MET A 235 17.62 8.38 1.31
CA MET A 235 18.36 9.61 1.65
C MET A 235 17.36 10.69 2.09
N ILE A 236 17.30 10.94 3.39
CA ILE A 236 16.56 12.05 4.00
C ILE A 236 17.40 13.32 3.84
N ARG A 237 16.84 14.35 3.21
CA ARG A 237 17.48 15.67 3.09
C ARG A 237 16.82 16.66 4.03
N MET A 238 17.65 17.46 4.70
CA MET A 238 17.22 18.45 5.69
C MET A 238 17.74 19.84 5.28
N ARG A 239 16.82 20.80 5.19
CA ARG A 239 17.11 22.20 4.78
C ARG A 239 16.56 23.18 5.82
N GLY A 240 17.30 24.24 6.12
CA GLY A 240 16.92 25.26 7.10
C GLY A 240 17.94 26.39 7.14
N SER A 241 17.79 27.34 8.08
CA SER A 241 18.86 28.31 8.36
C SER A 241 20.02 27.64 9.10
N LEU A 242 21.21 28.26 9.09
CA LEU A 242 22.40 27.77 9.82
C LEU A 242 22.16 27.64 11.35
N ALA A 243 21.18 28.38 11.87
CA ALA A 243 20.74 28.30 13.27
C ALA A 243 19.78 27.13 13.52
N ALA A 244 19.09 26.62 12.50
CA ALA A 244 18.17 25.49 12.58
C ALA A 244 18.87 24.14 12.29
N ILE A 245 19.82 24.12 11.35
CA ILE A 245 20.61 22.92 11.02
C ILE A 245 22.05 23.29 10.63
N ASN A 246 23.02 22.54 11.13
CA ASN A 246 24.45 22.72 10.87
C ASN A 246 25.23 21.41 11.15
N SER A 247 26.57 21.46 11.08
CA SER A 247 27.46 20.30 11.28
C SER A 247 27.44 19.70 12.69
N THR A 248 26.79 20.33 13.67
CA THR A 248 26.57 19.72 15.01
C THR A 248 25.24 18.97 15.13
N THR A 249 24.36 19.07 14.11
CA THR A 249 23.09 18.36 14.10
C THR A 249 23.31 16.84 14.04
N THR A 250 22.52 16.10 14.80
CA THR A 250 22.54 14.63 14.79
C THR A 250 21.15 14.05 14.53
N VAL A 251 21.11 12.84 13.96
CA VAL A 251 19.92 11.99 13.83
C VAL A 251 20.15 10.75 14.70
N ASN A 252 19.32 10.56 15.73
CA ASN A 252 19.50 9.55 16.77
C ASN A 252 20.92 9.56 17.40
N GLY A 253 21.53 10.75 17.53
CA GLY A 253 22.90 10.92 18.04
C GLY A 253 24.02 10.69 17.01
N HIS A 254 23.72 10.19 15.80
CA HIS A 254 24.69 10.06 14.72
C HIS A 254 24.82 11.37 13.91
N PRO A 255 26.04 11.79 13.51
CA PRO A 255 26.25 13.03 12.78
C PRO A 255 25.66 12.98 11.36
N VAL A 256 25.11 14.11 10.90
CA VAL A 256 24.60 14.26 9.53
C VAL A 256 25.71 14.59 8.53
N GLN A 257 25.55 14.19 7.28
CA GLN A 257 26.50 14.49 6.20
C GLN A 257 26.13 15.82 5.54
N GLN A 258 27.11 16.68 5.24
CA GLN A 258 26.84 17.89 4.46
C GLN A 258 26.61 17.55 2.98
N ILE A 259 25.60 18.13 2.37
CA ILE A 259 25.25 18.01 0.94
C ILE A 259 25.08 19.40 0.31
N THR A 260 25.01 19.49 -1.01
CA THR A 260 25.00 20.77 -1.77
C THR A 260 24.02 21.81 -1.23
N ASP A 261 22.82 21.37 -0.84
CA ASP A 261 21.72 22.26 -0.42
C ASP A 261 21.33 22.10 1.06
N GLY A 262 22.21 21.59 1.92
CA GLY A 262 21.90 21.36 3.34
C GLY A 262 22.61 20.14 3.93
N PHE A 263 21.86 19.29 4.62
CA PHE A 263 22.39 18.07 5.24
C PHE A 263 21.58 16.83 4.87
N GLY A 264 22.25 15.67 4.85
CA GLY A 264 21.70 14.38 4.48
C GLY A 264 21.94 13.30 5.53
N PHE A 265 21.00 12.36 5.62
CA PHE A 265 21.11 11.13 6.41
C PHE A 265 20.47 9.97 5.64
N VAL A 266 21.14 8.82 5.56
CA VAL A 266 20.58 7.62 4.93
C VAL A 266 19.89 6.77 5.98
N HIS A 267 18.60 6.49 5.78
CA HIS A 267 17.83 5.55 6.59
C HIS A 267 17.58 4.27 5.79
N GLU A 268 18.12 3.15 6.29
CA GLU A 268 17.91 1.80 5.76
C GLU A 268 16.66 1.15 6.37
N ALA A 269 15.96 0.32 5.60
CA ALA A 269 14.83 -0.48 6.08
C ALA A 269 15.28 -1.49 7.15
N GLY A 270 15.01 -1.18 8.42
CA GLY A 270 15.30 -2.03 9.57
C GLY A 270 14.19 -3.06 9.85
N GLU A 271 13.98 -3.34 11.13
CA GLU A 271 12.82 -4.10 11.62
C GLU A 271 11.50 -3.48 11.13
N TYR A 272 10.45 -4.28 11.02
CA TYR A 272 9.12 -3.79 10.64
C TYR A 272 8.51 -2.82 11.67
N GLY A 273 7.48 -2.08 11.25
CA GLY A 273 6.74 -1.10 12.05
C GLY A 273 7.40 0.29 12.10
N THR A 274 6.73 1.21 12.81
CA THR A 274 7.11 2.63 12.90
C THR A 274 8.49 2.82 13.52
N LYS A 275 9.29 3.72 12.94
CA LYS A 275 10.58 4.19 13.45
C LYS A 275 10.55 5.71 13.65
N THR A 276 10.74 6.14 14.89
CA THR A 276 10.92 7.56 15.22
C THR A 276 12.39 7.93 15.05
N LEU A 277 12.69 8.93 14.22
CA LEU A 277 14.02 9.52 14.14
C LEU A 277 14.00 10.87 14.87
N ARG A 278 14.94 11.04 15.81
CA ARG A 278 15.12 12.24 16.63
C ARG A 278 16.24 13.07 16.03
N ILE A 279 15.92 14.29 15.60
CA ILE A 279 16.86 15.29 15.12
C ILE A 279 17.17 16.25 16.27
N SER A 280 18.44 16.34 16.65
CA SER A 280 18.92 17.19 17.74
C SER A 280 19.92 18.21 17.21
N THR A 281 19.66 19.51 17.42
CA THR A 281 20.54 20.63 17.02
C THR A 281 20.83 21.53 18.22
N GLY A 282 22.08 21.97 18.36
CA GLY A 282 22.53 22.78 19.51
C GLY A 282 22.93 21.92 20.70
N SER A 283 23.25 22.56 21.83
CA SER A 283 23.72 21.89 23.05
C SER A 283 23.35 22.67 24.31
N GLY A 284 23.34 21.98 25.45
CA GLY A 284 22.98 22.59 26.74
C GLY A 284 21.57 23.20 26.70
N VAL A 285 21.48 24.48 27.04
CA VAL A 285 20.21 25.24 27.12
C VAL A 285 19.62 25.54 25.73
N ASP A 286 20.44 25.57 24.68
CA ASP A 286 20.01 25.84 23.29
C ASP A 286 19.67 24.56 22.49
N LEU A 287 19.68 23.40 23.15
CA LEU A 287 19.32 22.11 22.57
C LEU A 287 17.86 22.14 22.09
N ARG A 288 17.68 21.92 20.79
CA ARG A 288 16.37 21.83 20.13
C ARG A 288 16.21 20.46 19.52
N GLU A 289 15.09 19.82 19.84
CA GLU A 289 14.75 18.48 19.38
C GLU A 289 13.54 18.53 18.44
N SER A 290 13.59 17.72 17.40
CA SER A 290 12.48 17.47 16.47
C SER A 290 12.40 15.98 16.14
N LEU A 291 11.21 15.53 15.76
CA LEU A 291 10.94 14.12 15.45
C LEU A 291 10.45 14.01 14.01
N ILE A 292 10.75 12.89 13.34
CA ILE A 292 10.09 12.45 12.10
C ILE A 292 9.74 10.96 12.24
N PHE A 293 8.65 10.52 11.60
CA PHE A 293 8.09 9.17 11.82
C PHE A 293 8.03 8.37 10.51
N LEU A 294 8.97 7.45 10.35
CA LEU A 294 9.03 6.54 9.21
C LEU A 294 8.40 5.18 9.57
N ASN A 295 8.25 4.30 8.59
CA ASN A 295 7.76 2.94 8.78
C ASN A 295 8.52 1.96 7.87
N THR A 296 8.60 0.69 8.27
CA THR A 296 9.13 -0.38 7.41
C THR A 296 8.13 -1.54 7.36
N VAL A 297 7.85 -2.06 6.16
CA VAL A 297 6.91 -3.17 5.94
C VAL A 297 7.57 -4.33 5.16
N PRO A 298 7.00 -5.55 5.21
CA PRO A 298 7.40 -6.64 4.32
C PRO A 298 7.22 -6.30 2.84
N ARG A 299 7.62 -7.20 1.94
CA ARG A 299 7.36 -7.03 0.50
C ARG A 299 5.85 -7.15 0.25
N TYR A 300 5.36 -6.49 -0.80
CA TYR A 300 3.92 -6.43 -1.11
C TYR A 300 3.30 -7.83 -1.25
N ASP A 301 3.89 -8.72 -2.06
CA ASP A 301 3.40 -10.10 -2.22
C ASP A 301 3.41 -10.90 -0.90
N ASP A 302 4.40 -10.69 -0.02
CA ASP A 302 4.49 -11.37 1.27
C ASP A 302 3.38 -10.89 2.23
N LEU A 303 3.21 -9.57 2.35
CA LEU A 303 2.20 -8.94 3.22
C LEU A 303 0.77 -9.25 2.77
N ILE A 304 0.51 -9.19 1.46
CA ILE A 304 -0.79 -9.55 0.87
C ILE A 304 -1.08 -11.02 1.10
N LYS A 305 -0.09 -11.93 0.95
CA LYS A 305 -0.30 -13.36 1.20
C LYS A 305 -0.61 -13.65 2.68
N SER A 306 0.14 -13.04 3.62
CA SER A 306 -0.18 -13.12 5.06
C SER A 306 -1.60 -12.65 5.35
N ARG A 307 -2.02 -11.51 4.79
CA ARG A 307 -3.36 -10.96 5.01
C ARG A 307 -4.46 -11.86 4.42
N ILE A 308 -4.26 -12.39 3.23
CA ILE A 308 -5.21 -13.31 2.59
C ILE A 308 -5.32 -14.64 3.35
N ASP A 309 -4.19 -15.21 3.79
CA ASP A 309 -4.24 -16.42 4.63
C ASP A 309 -4.99 -16.16 5.95
N PHE A 310 -4.78 -14.99 6.58
CA PHE A 310 -5.56 -14.59 7.76
C PHE A 310 -7.06 -14.48 7.47
N ILE A 311 -7.46 -13.86 6.36
CA ILE A 311 -8.89 -13.75 5.97
C ILE A 311 -9.51 -15.14 5.79
N VAL A 312 -8.83 -16.04 5.08
CA VAL A 312 -9.29 -17.41 4.82
C VAL A 312 -9.35 -18.25 6.11
N ASP A 313 -8.38 -18.09 7.01
CA ASP A 313 -8.21 -18.97 8.19
C ASP A 313 -8.92 -18.46 9.45
N LYS A 314 -9.27 -17.17 9.50
CA LYS A 314 -9.85 -16.50 10.69
C LYS A 314 -11.12 -15.69 10.43
N GLN A 315 -11.31 -15.18 9.21
CA GLN A 315 -12.43 -14.29 8.89
C GLN A 315 -13.51 -14.93 8.01
N GLN A 316 -13.34 -16.17 7.54
CA GLN A 316 -14.39 -16.89 6.82
C GLN A 316 -15.29 -17.72 7.74
N VAL A 317 -16.60 -17.51 7.66
CA VAL A 317 -17.61 -18.38 8.29
C VAL A 317 -17.65 -19.71 7.53
N THR A 318 -17.35 -20.81 8.22
CA THR A 318 -17.24 -22.16 7.61
C THR A 318 -18.25 -23.18 8.13
N ASP A 319 -19.08 -22.84 9.13
CA ASP A 319 -20.17 -23.72 9.56
C ASP A 319 -21.33 -23.71 8.55
N SER A 320 -21.60 -24.87 7.98
CA SER A 320 -22.73 -25.15 7.10
C SER A 320 -24.12 -24.82 7.65
N GLN A 321 -24.28 -24.73 8.99
CA GLN A 321 -25.53 -24.40 9.65
C GLN A 321 -25.71 -22.89 9.88
N ASP A 322 -24.64 -22.10 9.76
CA ASP A 322 -24.70 -20.65 9.90
C ASP A 322 -25.37 -20.01 8.66
N PHE A 323 -26.28 -19.07 8.89
CA PHE A 323 -26.89 -18.27 7.83
C PHE A 323 -25.86 -17.48 7.00
N LEU A 324 -24.71 -17.16 7.60
CA LEU A 324 -23.56 -16.47 7.02
C LEU A 324 -22.51 -17.42 6.40
N CYS A 325 -22.77 -18.73 6.29
CA CYS A 325 -21.84 -19.70 5.71
C CYS A 325 -21.22 -19.20 4.38
N GLY A 326 -19.89 -19.18 4.32
CA GLY A 326 -19.07 -18.67 3.21
C GLY A 326 -18.66 -17.20 3.33
N ALA A 327 -19.31 -16.39 4.16
CA ALA A 327 -19.03 -14.96 4.32
C ALA A 327 -17.63 -14.68 4.89
N TYR A 328 -17.02 -13.56 4.45
CA TYR A 328 -15.91 -12.91 5.15
C TYR A 328 -16.48 -11.85 6.10
N ILE A 329 -16.06 -11.85 7.36
CA ILE A 329 -16.65 -11.06 8.46
C ILE A 329 -15.62 -10.27 9.27
N VAL A 330 -16.09 -9.28 10.04
CA VAL A 330 -15.28 -8.49 10.99
C VAL A 330 -14.65 -9.41 12.05
N TYR A 331 -13.43 -9.09 12.48
CA TYR A 331 -12.69 -9.90 13.46
C TYR A 331 -11.95 -9.06 14.50
N ASP A 332 -12.22 -9.34 15.78
CA ASP A 332 -11.62 -8.68 16.94
C ASP A 332 -10.29 -9.38 17.29
N ASN A 333 -9.17 -8.80 16.85
CA ASN A 333 -7.84 -9.39 17.06
C ASN A 333 -7.35 -9.32 18.52
N GLN A 334 -8.04 -8.59 19.41
CA GLN A 334 -7.77 -8.64 20.84
C GLN A 334 -8.51 -9.80 21.52
N ALA A 335 -9.68 -10.18 21.00
CA ALA A 335 -10.46 -11.34 21.48
C ALA A 335 -10.12 -12.65 20.73
N GLU A 336 -9.37 -12.56 19.62
CA GLU A 336 -9.13 -13.64 18.64
C GLU A 336 -10.43 -14.31 18.13
N ALA A 337 -11.50 -13.54 17.99
CA ALA A 337 -12.83 -14.03 17.62
C ALA A 337 -13.64 -13.00 16.80
N PRO A 338 -14.70 -13.43 16.08
CA PRO A 338 -15.74 -12.53 15.59
C PRO A 338 -16.40 -11.72 16.73
N PRO A 339 -16.83 -10.47 16.49
CA PRO A 339 -17.43 -9.62 17.52
C PRO A 339 -18.91 -9.95 17.77
N PHE A 340 -19.18 -11.09 18.43
CA PHE A 340 -20.55 -11.60 18.71
C PHE A 340 -21.44 -10.67 19.58
N TYR A 341 -20.88 -9.61 20.16
CA TYR A 341 -21.56 -8.67 21.06
C TYR A 341 -22.06 -7.39 20.36
N GLU A 342 -21.82 -7.26 19.05
CA GLU A 342 -21.99 -6.02 18.30
C GLU A 342 -23.00 -6.19 17.14
N THR A 343 -23.87 -5.21 16.95
CA THR A 343 -25.00 -5.28 15.99
C THR A 343 -25.08 -4.06 15.07
N HIS A 344 -24.09 -3.16 15.10
CA HIS A 344 -24.03 -2.02 14.19
C HIS A 344 -23.94 -2.45 12.71
N GLN A 345 -24.64 -1.73 11.82
CA GLN A 345 -24.72 -2.09 10.40
C GLN A 345 -23.36 -2.07 9.70
N ASP A 346 -22.49 -1.12 10.05
CA ASP A 346 -21.10 -0.98 9.55
C ASP A 346 -20.14 -2.09 10.01
N ARG A 347 -20.67 -3.11 10.68
CA ARG A 347 -19.93 -4.29 11.18
C ARG A 347 -20.59 -5.60 10.70
N ASN A 348 -21.55 -5.52 9.77
CA ASN A 348 -22.23 -6.66 9.16
C ASN A 348 -21.32 -7.42 8.16
N ALA A 349 -21.76 -8.59 7.68
CA ALA A 349 -21.04 -9.38 6.66
C ALA A 349 -21.22 -8.86 5.21
N GLY A 350 -21.74 -7.64 5.03
CA GLY A 350 -21.95 -6.94 3.76
C GLY A 350 -21.20 -5.61 3.73
N ARG A 351 -21.77 -4.62 3.03
CA ARG A 351 -21.15 -3.29 2.79
C ARG A 351 -19.66 -3.43 2.43
N GLU A 352 -18.77 -2.77 3.17
CA GLU A 352 -17.34 -2.64 2.85
C GLU A 352 -16.57 -3.97 2.91
N ARG A 353 -17.06 -4.98 3.66
CA ARG A 353 -16.42 -6.32 3.78
C ARG A 353 -16.27 -7.04 2.43
N VAL A 354 -17.00 -6.61 1.39
CA VAL A 354 -16.81 -7.04 -0.01
C VAL A 354 -15.38 -6.78 -0.51
N GLY A 355 -14.65 -5.82 0.08
CA GLY A 355 -13.23 -5.56 -0.18
C GLY A 355 -12.31 -6.76 0.05
N MET A 356 -12.58 -7.59 1.06
CA MET A 356 -11.84 -8.85 1.28
C MET A 356 -12.00 -9.80 0.08
N GLY A 357 -13.22 -9.89 -0.46
CA GLY A 357 -13.49 -10.64 -1.69
C GLY A 357 -12.73 -10.07 -2.89
N VAL A 358 -12.81 -8.76 -3.12
CA VAL A 358 -12.12 -8.11 -4.25
C VAL A 358 -10.60 -8.26 -4.16
N LEU A 359 -10.00 -8.09 -2.97
CA LEU A 359 -8.59 -8.34 -2.70
C LEU A 359 -8.18 -9.77 -3.11
N ILE A 360 -8.90 -10.78 -2.62
CA ILE A 360 -8.61 -12.19 -2.91
C ILE A 360 -8.81 -12.49 -4.41
N GLY A 361 -9.83 -11.93 -5.03
CA GLY A 361 -10.09 -12.06 -6.47
C GLY A 361 -8.98 -11.45 -7.34
N ARG A 362 -8.48 -10.26 -6.99
CA ARG A 362 -7.31 -9.65 -7.67
C ARG A 362 -6.05 -10.49 -7.47
N TRP A 363 -5.77 -10.94 -6.26
CA TRP A 363 -4.61 -11.79 -5.97
C TRP A 363 -4.61 -13.08 -6.79
N LEU A 364 -5.76 -13.75 -6.91
CA LEU A 364 -5.92 -14.99 -7.68
C LEU A 364 -5.73 -14.83 -9.20
N LYS A 365 -5.80 -13.60 -9.77
CA LYS A 365 -5.46 -13.33 -11.18
C LYS A 365 -3.95 -13.51 -11.44
N LYS A 366 -3.10 -13.14 -10.46
CA LYS A 366 -1.62 -13.23 -10.50
C LYS A 366 -1.09 -14.53 -9.91
N ASN A 367 -1.73 -15.03 -8.84
CA ASN A 367 -1.24 -16.12 -7.99
C ASN A 367 -2.33 -17.21 -7.78
N PRO A 368 -2.54 -18.14 -8.74
CA PRO A 368 -3.57 -19.16 -8.64
C PRO A 368 -3.29 -20.19 -7.52
N ASP A 369 -4.13 -20.17 -6.48
CA ASP A 369 -4.08 -21.11 -5.35
C ASP A 369 -5.44 -21.83 -5.21
N PRO A 370 -5.50 -23.18 -5.26
CA PRO A 370 -6.77 -23.92 -5.17
C PRO A 370 -7.51 -23.74 -3.83
N ARG A 371 -6.79 -23.61 -2.71
CA ARG A 371 -7.35 -23.42 -1.35
C ARG A 371 -8.03 -22.06 -1.25
N ILE A 372 -7.31 -21.02 -1.70
CA ILE A 372 -7.81 -19.64 -1.69
C ILE A 372 -8.95 -19.49 -2.72
N LYS A 373 -8.87 -20.13 -3.90
CA LYS A 373 -9.98 -20.14 -4.87
C LYS A 373 -11.21 -20.89 -4.36
N GLN A 374 -11.06 -21.95 -3.58
CA GLN A 374 -12.19 -22.62 -2.92
C GLN A 374 -12.87 -21.69 -1.90
N SER A 375 -12.09 -21.01 -1.06
CA SER A 375 -12.58 -19.99 -0.12
C SER A 375 -13.34 -18.87 -0.84
N PHE A 376 -12.76 -18.29 -1.89
CA PHE A 376 -13.41 -17.26 -2.71
C PHE A 376 -14.70 -17.78 -3.34
N SER A 377 -14.74 -19.03 -3.80
CA SER A 377 -15.94 -19.60 -4.44
C SER A 377 -17.11 -19.73 -3.46
N ALA A 378 -16.82 -20.06 -2.19
CA ALA A 378 -17.83 -20.04 -1.13
C ALA A 378 -18.31 -18.61 -0.83
N TYR A 379 -17.39 -17.65 -0.74
CA TYR A 379 -17.73 -16.23 -0.53
C TYR A 379 -18.57 -15.65 -1.67
N TYR A 380 -18.18 -15.89 -2.92
CA TYR A 380 -18.92 -15.43 -4.10
C TYR A 380 -20.35 -16.01 -4.13
N SER A 381 -20.52 -17.27 -3.71
CA SER A 381 -21.84 -17.89 -3.53
C SER A 381 -22.66 -17.22 -2.43
N PHE A 382 -22.05 -16.90 -1.27
CA PHE A 382 -22.67 -16.12 -0.21
C PHE A 382 -23.15 -14.75 -0.73
N VAL A 383 -22.29 -13.96 -1.39
CA VAL A 383 -22.70 -12.65 -1.93
C VAL A 383 -23.85 -12.79 -2.93
N CYS A 384 -23.76 -13.75 -3.86
CA CYS A 384 -24.76 -14.00 -4.91
C CYS A 384 -26.10 -14.59 -4.41
N THR A 385 -26.25 -14.89 -3.11
CA THR A 385 -27.46 -15.50 -2.51
C THR A 385 -27.96 -14.81 -1.24
N LYS A 386 -27.11 -14.04 -0.55
CA LYS A 386 -27.44 -13.35 0.72
C LYS A 386 -27.38 -11.83 0.63
N LEU A 387 -26.56 -11.30 -0.29
CA LEU A 387 -26.37 -9.85 -0.50
C LEU A 387 -26.87 -9.36 -1.86
N GLN A 388 -27.33 -10.25 -2.74
CA GLN A 388 -27.81 -9.91 -4.08
C GLN A 388 -29.01 -10.76 -4.50
N ASN A 389 -30.02 -10.09 -5.08
CA ASN A 389 -31.16 -10.71 -5.74
C ASN A 389 -30.85 -11.08 -7.21
N GLU A 390 -31.65 -11.97 -7.81
CA GLU A 390 -31.50 -12.34 -9.23
C GLU A 390 -31.66 -11.18 -10.21
N ASP A 391 -32.37 -10.11 -9.83
CA ASP A 391 -32.57 -8.88 -10.62
C ASP A 391 -31.43 -7.85 -10.45
N GLY A 392 -30.33 -8.22 -9.80
CA GLY A 392 -29.16 -7.35 -9.61
C GLY A 392 -29.28 -6.34 -8.48
N PHE A 393 -30.40 -6.32 -7.74
CA PHE A 393 -30.52 -5.52 -6.52
C PHE A 393 -29.58 -6.05 -5.43
N VAL A 394 -28.86 -5.15 -4.77
CA VAL A 394 -27.89 -5.44 -3.71
C VAL A 394 -28.44 -5.00 -2.36
N HIS A 395 -28.31 -5.85 -1.34
CA HIS A 395 -28.82 -5.58 0.01
C HIS A 395 -27.84 -4.77 0.86
N ASP A 396 -28.33 -4.23 1.98
CA ASP A 396 -27.49 -3.51 2.92
C ASP A 396 -26.69 -4.47 3.83
N GLY A 397 -27.39 -5.44 4.43
CA GLY A 397 -26.83 -6.60 5.09
C GLY A 397 -27.45 -7.92 4.63
N PRO A 398 -26.88 -9.05 5.06
CA PRO A 398 -27.41 -10.38 4.73
C PRO A 398 -28.71 -10.63 5.50
N GLY A 399 -29.79 -10.93 4.77
CA GLY A 399 -31.12 -11.18 5.35
C GLY A 399 -32.04 -9.96 5.40
N ASP A 400 -31.60 -8.79 4.93
CA ASP A 400 -32.52 -7.70 4.60
C ASP A 400 -33.45 -8.11 3.46
N ASN A 401 -34.75 -7.87 3.64
CA ASN A 401 -35.79 -8.12 2.62
C ASN A 401 -36.50 -6.83 2.18
N GLU A 402 -36.17 -5.68 2.78
CA GLU A 402 -36.81 -4.39 2.53
C GLU A 402 -36.02 -3.56 1.50
N ARG A 403 -36.49 -3.49 0.24
CA ARG A 403 -35.86 -2.63 -0.79
C ARG A 403 -35.75 -1.15 -0.39
N ASN A 404 -36.56 -0.70 0.56
CA ASN A 404 -36.56 0.66 1.08
C ASN A 404 -35.28 1.02 1.86
N ARG A 405 -34.45 0.04 2.28
CA ARG A 405 -33.19 0.27 3.01
C ARG A 405 -31.93 0.25 2.11
N LYS A 406 -32.07 0.52 0.81
CA LYS A 406 -30.95 0.46 -0.14
C LYS A 406 -29.82 1.43 0.20
N ARG A 407 -28.58 0.91 0.25
CA ARG A 407 -27.34 1.70 0.32
C ARG A 407 -26.56 1.57 -0.98
N LEU A 408 -26.66 2.59 -1.84
CA LEU A 408 -26.18 2.54 -3.22
C LEU A 408 -24.65 2.34 -3.36
N TYR A 409 -23.83 2.67 -2.35
CA TYR A 409 -22.39 2.33 -2.36
C TYR A 409 -22.13 0.82 -2.43
N ASN A 410 -23.03 -0.03 -1.93
CA ASN A 410 -22.79 -1.47 -1.90
C ASN A 410 -22.74 -2.08 -3.34
N TRP A 411 -23.37 -1.44 -4.32
CA TRP A 411 -23.38 -1.91 -5.71
C TRP A 411 -21.99 -1.82 -6.38
N SER A 412 -21.21 -0.76 -6.17
CA SER A 412 -19.90 -0.59 -6.83
C SER A 412 -18.90 -1.68 -6.40
N TRP A 413 -18.94 -2.08 -5.14
CA TRP A 413 -18.12 -3.15 -4.60
C TRP A 413 -18.54 -4.54 -5.12
N VAL A 414 -19.84 -4.80 -5.20
CA VAL A 414 -20.37 -6.05 -5.80
C VAL A 414 -20.10 -6.11 -7.32
N LEU A 415 -20.12 -4.96 -8.01
CA LEU A 415 -19.68 -4.85 -9.41
C LEU A 415 -18.21 -5.23 -9.59
N GLN A 416 -17.31 -4.73 -8.74
CA GLN A 416 -15.90 -5.16 -8.74
C GLN A 416 -15.76 -6.67 -8.46
N LEU A 417 -16.52 -7.21 -7.50
CA LEU A 417 -16.50 -8.64 -7.17
C LEU A 417 -16.90 -9.52 -8.37
N HIS A 418 -17.90 -9.10 -9.15
CA HIS A 418 -18.31 -9.80 -10.37
C HIS A 418 -17.22 -9.78 -11.45
N LEU A 419 -16.49 -8.68 -11.62
CA LEU A 419 -15.38 -8.57 -12.58
C LEU A 419 -14.21 -9.50 -12.21
N VAL A 420 -13.76 -9.49 -10.95
CA VAL A 420 -12.68 -10.40 -10.53
C VAL A 420 -13.10 -11.87 -10.56
N ALA A 421 -14.36 -12.18 -10.23
CA ALA A 421 -14.92 -13.53 -10.35
C ALA A 421 -14.99 -14.01 -11.83
N ALA A 422 -15.27 -13.12 -12.78
CA ALA A 422 -15.16 -13.42 -14.20
C ALA A 422 -13.70 -13.71 -14.59
N ALA A 423 -12.77 -12.82 -14.21
CA ALA A 423 -11.36 -12.90 -14.57
C ALA A 423 -10.66 -14.18 -14.08
N ILE A 424 -10.99 -14.66 -12.86
CA ILE A 424 -10.42 -15.92 -12.33
C ILE A 424 -11.18 -17.17 -12.76
N GLY A 425 -12.21 -17.06 -13.60
CA GLY A 425 -13.02 -18.17 -14.09
C GLY A 425 -13.82 -18.88 -12.98
N ILE A 426 -14.76 -18.16 -12.37
CA ILE A 426 -15.82 -18.73 -11.53
C ILE A 426 -17.01 -19.14 -12.42
N PRO A 427 -17.58 -20.34 -12.24
CA PRO A 427 -18.73 -20.80 -13.03
C PRO A 427 -20.01 -19.99 -12.77
N ALA A 428 -20.99 -20.13 -13.66
CA ALA A 428 -22.29 -19.49 -13.49
C ALA A 428 -23.02 -20.00 -12.24
N LEU A 429 -23.57 -19.08 -11.44
CA LEU A 429 -24.38 -19.37 -10.26
C LEU A 429 -25.84 -19.00 -10.54
N PHE A 430 -26.75 -19.95 -10.35
CA PHE A 430 -28.19 -19.81 -10.62
C PHE A 430 -28.44 -19.35 -12.07
N GLY A 431 -27.82 -20.03 -13.03
CA GLY A 431 -27.96 -19.77 -14.47
C GLY A 431 -27.27 -18.51 -15.01
N LYS A 432 -26.77 -17.61 -14.16
CA LYS A 432 -26.07 -16.38 -14.58
C LYS A 432 -24.56 -16.47 -14.37
N SER A 433 -23.78 -16.14 -15.40
CA SER A 433 -22.33 -15.96 -15.29
C SER A 433 -21.98 -14.70 -14.48
N PRO A 434 -20.75 -14.58 -13.94
CA PRO A 434 -20.32 -13.36 -13.24
C PRO A 434 -20.48 -12.10 -14.10
N LEU A 435 -20.20 -12.15 -15.40
CA LEU A 435 -20.35 -11.00 -16.29
C LEU A 435 -21.81 -10.63 -16.59
N GLN A 436 -22.71 -11.62 -16.67
CA GLN A 436 -24.15 -11.36 -16.75
C GLN A 436 -24.69 -10.74 -15.46
N ARG A 437 -24.14 -11.14 -14.30
CA ARG A 437 -24.44 -10.50 -13.01
C ARG A 437 -23.89 -9.07 -12.96
N PHE A 438 -22.68 -8.81 -13.47
CA PHE A 438 -22.12 -7.46 -13.60
C PHE A 438 -23.08 -6.52 -14.37
N LEU A 439 -23.51 -6.89 -15.58
CA LEU A 439 -24.48 -6.09 -16.35
C LEU A 439 -25.80 -5.89 -15.60
N THR A 440 -26.40 -6.97 -15.08
CA THR A 440 -27.68 -6.89 -14.35
C THR A 440 -27.57 -5.93 -13.16
N THR A 441 -26.47 -6.00 -12.42
CA THR A 441 -26.19 -5.16 -11.24
C THR A 441 -25.94 -3.70 -11.62
N LEU A 442 -25.27 -3.45 -12.75
CA LEU A 442 -24.96 -2.10 -13.23
C LEU A 442 -26.22 -1.35 -13.66
N GLU A 443 -27.11 -2.03 -14.38
CA GLU A 443 -28.39 -1.45 -14.80
C GLU A 443 -29.34 -1.27 -13.61
N ASN A 444 -29.34 -2.22 -12.66
CA ASN A 444 -30.08 -2.08 -11.42
C ASN A 444 -29.62 -0.85 -10.61
N PHE A 445 -28.31 -0.69 -10.39
CA PHE A 445 -27.70 0.49 -9.73
C PHE A 445 -28.21 1.80 -10.32
N TYR A 446 -28.19 1.95 -11.64
CA TYR A 446 -28.66 3.17 -12.30
C TYR A 446 -30.18 3.35 -12.20
N SER A 447 -30.97 2.26 -12.31
CA SER A 447 -32.42 2.32 -12.12
C SER A 447 -32.84 2.70 -10.69
N GLU A 448 -32.03 2.34 -9.69
CA GLU A 448 -32.25 2.64 -8.27
C GLU A 448 -31.71 4.03 -7.86
N GLY A 449 -31.21 4.84 -8.81
CA GLY A 449 -30.77 6.23 -8.59
C GLY A 449 -29.26 6.47 -8.61
N GLY A 450 -28.44 5.46 -8.97
CA GLY A 450 -26.98 5.56 -8.97
C GLY A 450 -26.37 6.67 -9.83
N ALA A 451 -27.13 7.22 -10.80
CA ALA A 451 -26.68 8.31 -11.67
C ALA A 451 -26.47 9.66 -10.96
N SER A 452 -26.90 9.81 -9.70
CA SER A 452 -26.67 10.99 -8.88
C SER A 452 -25.71 10.75 -7.70
N LEU A 453 -25.10 9.56 -7.58
CA LEU A 453 -24.21 9.22 -6.49
C LEU A 453 -22.75 9.07 -6.96
N TYR A 454 -21.86 9.77 -6.28
CA TYR A 454 -20.42 9.71 -6.41
C TYR A 454 -19.86 8.40 -5.80
N ALA A 455 -20.23 7.27 -6.40
CA ALA A 455 -20.07 5.95 -5.80
C ALA A 455 -18.60 5.51 -5.70
N ILE A 456 -18.16 5.19 -4.47
CA ILE A 456 -16.79 4.76 -4.17
C ILE A 456 -16.46 3.46 -4.93
N GLY A 457 -15.42 3.50 -5.76
CA GLY A 457 -14.90 2.33 -6.46
C GLY A 457 -15.84 1.74 -7.53
N LEU A 458 -16.68 2.55 -8.18
CA LEU A 458 -17.50 2.13 -9.33
C LEU A 458 -16.60 1.85 -10.55
N PRO A 459 -16.45 0.59 -11.02
CA PRO A 459 -15.38 0.22 -11.95
C PRO A 459 -15.74 0.52 -13.40
N VAL A 460 -15.41 1.73 -13.87
CA VAL A 460 -15.71 2.19 -15.22
C VAL A 460 -14.72 1.59 -16.22
N LEU A 461 -13.43 1.80 -16.03
CA LEU A 461 -12.38 1.40 -16.98
C LEU A 461 -12.17 -0.12 -17.01
N GLU A 462 -12.10 -0.76 -15.84
CA GLU A 462 -11.99 -2.24 -15.77
C GLU A 462 -13.26 -2.91 -16.32
N GLY A 463 -14.45 -2.36 -16.02
CA GLY A 463 -15.72 -2.87 -16.54
C GLY A 463 -15.82 -2.75 -18.06
N LEU A 464 -15.52 -1.58 -18.62
CA LEU A 464 -15.59 -1.33 -20.06
C LEU A 464 -14.58 -2.16 -20.85
N HIS A 465 -13.31 -2.23 -20.44
CA HIS A 465 -12.33 -3.11 -21.10
C HIS A 465 -12.67 -4.60 -20.95
N THR A 466 -13.31 -5.02 -19.85
CA THR A 466 -13.76 -6.42 -19.71
C THR A 466 -14.88 -6.75 -20.71
N LEU A 467 -15.80 -5.83 -20.98
CA LEU A 467 -16.86 -6.02 -21.98
C LEU A 467 -16.32 -5.94 -23.42
N GLU A 468 -15.40 -5.02 -23.68
CA GLU A 468 -14.67 -4.91 -24.95
C GLU A 468 -13.93 -6.22 -25.29
N ALA A 469 -13.18 -6.78 -24.33
CA ALA A 469 -12.43 -8.03 -24.50
C ALA A 469 -13.31 -9.27 -24.73
N VAL A 470 -14.60 -9.22 -24.34
CA VAL A 470 -15.59 -10.29 -24.58
C VAL A 470 -16.26 -10.16 -25.95
N GLY A 471 -16.19 -8.99 -26.60
CA GLY A 471 -16.73 -8.75 -27.93
C GLY A 471 -18.26 -8.60 -28.02
N ASP A 472 -18.97 -8.55 -26.89
CA ASP A 472 -20.40 -8.24 -26.87
C ASP A 472 -20.60 -6.71 -26.97
N THR A 473 -20.72 -6.24 -28.21
CA THR A 473 -20.91 -4.81 -28.51
C THR A 473 -22.19 -4.25 -27.90
N ALA A 474 -23.25 -5.05 -27.77
CA ALA A 474 -24.52 -4.60 -27.21
C ALA A 474 -24.44 -4.39 -25.69
N MET A 475 -23.70 -5.23 -24.96
CA MET A 475 -23.38 -4.99 -23.55
C MET A 475 -22.45 -3.79 -23.37
N LEU A 476 -21.41 -3.67 -24.21
CA LEU A 476 -20.48 -2.54 -24.16
C LEU A 476 -21.19 -1.20 -24.40
N GLU A 477 -21.99 -1.08 -25.46
CA GLU A 477 -22.76 0.14 -25.77
C GLU A 477 -23.74 0.54 -24.66
N ARG A 478 -24.30 -0.43 -23.91
CA ARG A 478 -25.16 -0.14 -22.74
C ARG A 478 -24.32 0.44 -21.60
N ALA A 479 -23.23 -0.22 -21.24
CA ALA A 479 -22.32 0.25 -20.19
C ALA A 479 -21.74 1.63 -20.51
N VAL A 480 -21.25 1.87 -21.74
CA VAL A 480 -20.74 3.17 -22.18
C VAL A 480 -21.80 4.27 -22.02
N ARG A 481 -23.02 4.06 -22.51
CA ARG A 481 -24.11 5.06 -22.37
C ARG A 481 -24.43 5.40 -20.91
N LEU A 482 -24.50 4.39 -20.04
CA LEU A 482 -24.77 4.59 -18.62
C LEU A 482 -23.64 5.36 -17.92
N PHE A 483 -22.38 4.98 -18.16
CA PHE A 483 -21.24 5.68 -17.57
C PHE A 483 -21.07 7.10 -18.14
N SER A 484 -21.21 7.32 -19.44
CA SER A 484 -21.13 8.66 -20.04
C SER A 484 -22.26 9.59 -19.56
N GLY A 485 -23.48 9.08 -19.34
CA GLY A 485 -24.57 9.85 -18.75
C GLY A 485 -24.27 10.31 -17.32
N HIS A 486 -23.76 9.40 -16.49
CA HIS A 486 -23.31 9.74 -15.13
C HIS A 486 -22.12 10.71 -15.14
N GLY A 487 -21.17 10.54 -16.07
CA GLY A 487 -20.06 11.48 -16.27
C GLY A 487 -20.53 12.89 -16.61
N GLN A 488 -21.57 13.02 -17.43
CA GLN A 488 -22.17 14.31 -17.75
C GLN A 488 -22.80 14.94 -16.50
N ASN A 489 -23.54 14.18 -15.68
CA ASN A 489 -24.08 14.66 -14.41
C ASN A 489 -22.99 15.21 -13.46
N ILE A 490 -21.80 14.59 -13.45
CA ILE A 490 -20.65 15.08 -12.67
C ILE A 490 -20.09 16.38 -13.26
N LEU A 491 -19.99 16.50 -14.60
CA LEU A 491 -19.56 17.74 -15.25
C LEU A 491 -20.53 18.90 -15.01
N ASP A 492 -21.83 18.64 -15.09
CA ASP A 492 -22.89 19.64 -14.94
C ASP A 492 -22.98 20.19 -13.50
N ARG A 493 -22.63 19.37 -12.50
CA ARG A 493 -22.48 19.77 -11.10
C ARG A 493 -21.17 20.49 -10.81
N GLY A 494 -20.08 20.14 -11.50
CA GLY A 494 -18.74 20.65 -11.21
C GLY A 494 -18.30 20.30 -9.79
N THR A 495 -18.27 21.28 -8.89
CA THR A 495 -17.95 21.11 -7.46
C THR A 495 -19.18 21.22 -6.54
N ASP A 496 -20.41 21.23 -7.07
CA ASP A 496 -21.64 21.13 -6.27
C ASP A 496 -21.93 19.65 -5.91
N TYR A 497 -21.06 19.13 -5.04
CA TYR A 497 -21.17 17.77 -4.50
C TYR A 497 -22.43 17.65 -3.63
N PRO A 498 -23.35 16.70 -3.94
CA PRO A 498 -24.49 16.43 -3.09
C PRO A 498 -24.04 15.71 -1.80
N PRO A 499 -24.69 15.96 -0.65
CA PRO A 499 -24.48 15.18 0.56
C PRO A 499 -24.99 13.74 0.37
N PHE A 500 -24.42 12.79 1.11
CA PHE A 500 -24.91 11.40 1.15
C PHE A 500 -24.90 10.86 2.60
N GLU A 501 -23.74 10.40 3.09
CA GLU A 501 -23.54 9.99 4.50
C GLU A 501 -22.99 11.15 5.36
N VAL A 502 -22.25 12.07 4.73
CA VAL A 502 -21.77 13.33 5.32
C VAL A 502 -21.94 14.47 4.32
N ASN A 503 -21.75 15.71 4.79
CA ASN A 503 -22.13 16.90 4.03
C ASN A 503 -21.07 17.40 3.02
N PHE A 504 -19.78 17.08 3.24
CA PHE A 504 -18.66 17.28 2.32
C PHE A 504 -17.45 16.49 2.84
N GLU A 505 -16.74 15.74 1.99
CA GLU A 505 -15.54 15.00 2.40
C GLU A 505 -14.68 14.50 1.22
N GLN A 506 -13.51 13.95 1.54
CA GLN A 506 -12.60 13.34 0.57
C GLN A 506 -13.21 12.16 -0.21
N SER A 507 -13.99 11.26 0.39
CA SER A 507 -14.56 10.11 -0.36
C SER A 507 -15.79 10.46 -1.20
N ILE A 508 -16.22 11.74 -1.22
CA ILE A 508 -17.15 12.28 -2.22
C ILE A 508 -16.37 12.91 -3.39
N VAL A 509 -15.28 13.65 -3.11
CA VAL A 509 -14.45 14.28 -4.13
C VAL A 509 -13.61 13.25 -4.91
N ALA A 510 -13.09 12.21 -4.24
CA ALA A 510 -12.21 11.24 -4.89
C ALA A 510 -12.92 10.42 -5.99
N PRO A 511 -14.14 9.86 -5.79
CA PRO A 511 -14.88 9.20 -6.86
C PRO A 511 -15.22 10.15 -8.02
N ALA A 512 -15.48 11.44 -7.76
CA ALA A 512 -15.67 12.44 -8.82
C ALA A 512 -14.47 12.51 -9.77
N ALA A 513 -13.26 12.53 -9.21
CA ALA A 513 -12.02 12.52 -9.97
C ALA A 513 -11.81 11.19 -10.70
N ILE A 514 -11.88 10.06 -9.98
CA ILE A 514 -11.63 8.71 -10.51
C ILE A 514 -12.55 8.41 -11.69
N PHE A 515 -13.86 8.64 -11.53
CA PHE A 515 -14.86 8.33 -12.56
C PHE A 515 -14.61 9.08 -13.87
N LEU A 516 -14.28 10.37 -13.79
CA LEU A 516 -13.96 11.17 -14.98
C LEU A 516 -12.61 10.80 -15.60
N LEU A 517 -11.61 10.38 -14.80
CA LEU A 517 -10.32 9.92 -15.31
C LEU A 517 -10.44 8.55 -16.00
N GLU A 518 -11.23 7.63 -15.44
CA GLU A 518 -11.52 6.34 -16.06
C GLU A 518 -12.31 6.50 -17.37
N LEU A 519 -13.33 7.39 -17.40
CA LEU A 519 -14.00 7.77 -18.65
C LEU A 519 -13.05 8.39 -19.67
N TYR A 520 -12.15 9.28 -19.26
CA TYR A 520 -11.14 9.85 -20.16
C TYR A 520 -10.23 8.76 -20.75
N ARG A 521 -9.70 7.87 -19.91
CA ARG A 521 -8.78 6.80 -20.34
C ARG A 521 -9.43 5.77 -21.28
N PHE A 522 -10.76 5.58 -21.20
CA PHE A 522 -11.49 4.74 -22.14
C PHE A 522 -11.90 5.47 -23.44
N THR A 523 -12.37 6.72 -23.35
CA THR A 523 -13.00 7.43 -24.49
C THR A 523 -12.10 8.42 -25.23
N GLY A 524 -11.02 8.89 -24.61
CA GLY A 524 -10.17 9.97 -25.12
C GLY A 524 -10.80 11.37 -25.12
N GLU A 525 -12.06 11.55 -24.69
CA GLU A 525 -12.71 12.86 -24.75
C GLU A 525 -12.14 13.85 -23.71
N ALA A 526 -11.44 14.89 -24.18
CA ALA A 526 -10.79 15.90 -23.34
C ALA A 526 -11.73 16.63 -22.34
N LYS A 527 -13.05 16.60 -22.55
CA LYS A 527 -14.04 17.16 -21.61
C LYS A 527 -13.98 16.46 -20.25
N TRP A 528 -13.76 15.14 -20.23
CA TRP A 528 -13.66 14.35 -19.00
C TRP A 528 -12.38 14.70 -18.23
N LEU A 529 -11.23 14.79 -18.90
CA LEU A 529 -9.96 15.20 -18.28
C LEU A 529 -10.03 16.63 -17.73
N LYS A 530 -10.66 17.56 -18.44
CA LYS A 530 -10.88 18.94 -17.96
C LYS A 530 -11.72 18.96 -16.68
N GLY A 531 -12.79 18.16 -16.61
CA GLY A 531 -13.59 18.01 -15.40
C GLY A 531 -12.81 17.37 -14.26
N ALA A 532 -12.12 16.24 -14.54
CA ALA A 532 -11.31 15.52 -13.58
C ALA A 532 -10.25 16.40 -12.90
N ARG A 533 -9.57 17.26 -13.68
CA ARG A 533 -8.58 18.20 -13.16
C ARG A 533 -9.15 19.09 -12.05
N LEU A 534 -10.37 19.63 -12.21
CA LEU A 534 -11.03 20.43 -11.19
C LEU A 534 -11.27 19.61 -9.91
N GLN A 535 -11.67 18.35 -10.04
CA GLN A 535 -11.85 17.44 -8.91
C GLN A 535 -10.53 17.15 -8.19
N VAL A 536 -9.44 16.88 -8.94
CA VAL A 536 -8.10 16.62 -8.38
C VAL A 536 -7.53 17.86 -7.68
N GLU A 537 -7.76 19.07 -8.22
CA GLU A 537 -7.33 20.32 -7.59
C GLU A 537 -8.05 20.60 -6.25
N VAL A 538 -9.29 20.12 -6.06
CA VAL A 538 -9.95 20.09 -4.74
C VAL A 538 -9.37 18.96 -3.86
N LEU A 539 -9.26 17.74 -4.42
CA LEU A 539 -8.86 16.53 -3.71
C LEU A 539 -7.48 16.65 -3.04
N LEU A 540 -6.52 17.30 -3.70
CA LEU A 540 -5.17 17.52 -3.20
C LEU A 540 -5.10 18.50 -2.01
N ARG A 541 -6.17 19.24 -1.70
CA ARG A 541 -6.22 20.13 -0.53
C ARG A 541 -6.46 19.39 0.78
N PHE A 542 -6.94 18.14 0.72
CA PHE A 542 -7.00 17.24 1.88
C PHE A 542 -5.63 16.65 2.25
N ALA A 543 -4.64 16.68 1.34
CA ALA A 543 -3.37 15.97 1.48
C ALA A 543 -2.32 16.75 2.31
N GLY A 544 -1.74 16.10 3.33
CA GLY A 544 -0.67 16.65 4.16
C GLY A 544 0.73 16.55 3.55
N LYS A 545 1.69 17.27 4.13
CA LYS A 545 3.15 17.17 3.82
C LYS A 545 4.02 17.09 5.08
N GLN A 546 3.43 16.67 6.19
CA GLN A 546 4.14 16.36 7.43
C GLN A 546 5.17 15.22 7.20
N PRO A 547 6.34 15.23 7.84
CA PRO A 547 7.36 14.18 7.71
C PRO A 547 7.03 12.95 8.58
N ASP A 548 5.86 12.36 8.31
CA ASP A 548 5.27 11.25 9.07
C ASP A 548 4.46 10.37 8.12
N HIS A 549 4.79 9.08 8.08
CA HIS A 549 4.21 8.09 7.17
C HIS A 549 2.70 7.91 7.29
N ARG A 550 2.08 8.38 8.37
CA ARG A 550 0.62 8.30 8.59
C ARG A 550 -0.15 9.42 7.91
N VAL A 551 0.52 10.53 7.57
CA VAL A 551 -0.09 11.81 7.18
C VAL A 551 0.55 12.47 5.94
N HIS A 552 1.71 12.00 5.47
CA HIS A 552 2.31 12.52 4.23
C HIS A 552 1.50 12.07 3.01
N ASP A 553 0.95 13.02 2.26
CA ASP A 553 0.01 12.85 1.14
C ASP A 553 -1.32 12.13 1.44
N VAL A 554 -1.44 11.49 2.61
CA VAL A 554 -2.69 10.95 3.14
C VAL A 554 -3.71 12.07 3.36
N ALA A 555 -4.95 11.82 2.95
CA ALA A 555 -6.05 12.75 3.09
C ALA A 555 -6.61 12.82 4.51
N ILE A 556 -7.00 14.02 4.95
CA ILE A 556 -7.72 14.26 6.21
C ILE A 556 -9.04 13.48 6.25
N ARG A 557 -9.18 12.61 7.27
CA ARG A 557 -10.40 11.91 7.68
C ARG A 557 -10.45 11.83 9.21
N HIS A 558 -11.63 11.92 9.83
CA HIS A 558 -11.74 12.09 11.29
C HIS A 558 -13.02 11.54 11.96
N TRP A 559 -13.59 10.47 11.43
CA TRP A 559 -14.78 9.82 11.99
C TRP A 559 -14.82 8.30 11.86
N ASP A 560 -14.02 7.70 10.97
CA ASP A 560 -14.09 6.27 10.67
C ASP A 560 -13.83 5.41 11.92
N GLY A 561 -12.97 5.87 12.84
CA GLY A 561 -12.72 5.24 14.15
C GLY A 561 -13.93 5.17 15.10
N TYR A 562 -14.98 5.97 14.88
CA TYR A 562 -16.25 5.86 15.62
C TYR A 562 -17.13 4.73 15.04
N TRP A 563 -17.30 4.73 13.71
CA TRP A 563 -18.24 3.83 13.01
C TRP A 563 -17.69 2.41 12.86
N PHE A 564 -16.47 2.28 12.35
CA PHE A 564 -15.86 0.99 12.01
C PHE A 564 -14.96 0.45 13.13
N GLY A 565 -14.35 1.34 13.93
CA GLY A 565 -13.38 0.99 14.97
C GLY A 565 -13.98 0.48 16.29
N LYS A 566 -13.32 -0.51 16.91
CA LYS A 566 -13.77 -1.16 18.16
C LYS A 566 -14.15 -0.18 19.27
N ASP A 567 -13.24 0.73 19.59
CA ASP A 567 -13.33 1.64 20.74
C ASP A 567 -14.28 2.84 20.50
N ARG A 568 -14.87 2.94 19.31
CA ARG A 568 -15.79 4.01 18.87
C ARG A 568 -15.28 5.43 19.17
N VAL A 569 -14.07 5.77 18.69
CA VAL A 569 -13.43 7.06 18.95
C VAL A 569 -13.60 8.01 17.77
N TRP A 570 -14.25 9.16 18.00
CA TRP A 570 -14.22 10.29 17.08
C TRP A 570 -12.84 10.97 17.12
N GLY A 571 -12.20 11.14 15.96
CA GLY A 571 -10.92 11.83 15.87
C GLY A 571 -10.18 11.52 14.58
N ASP A 572 -9.12 12.28 14.33
CA ASP A 572 -8.25 12.15 13.15
C ASP A 572 -7.74 10.72 12.96
N THR A 573 -8.11 10.10 11.84
CA THR A 573 -7.84 8.68 11.54
C THR A 573 -6.75 8.60 10.48
N PHE A 574 -5.50 8.40 10.90
CA PHE A 574 -4.32 8.51 10.04
C PHE A 574 -3.37 7.30 10.14
N PRO A 575 -3.14 6.55 9.03
CA PRO A 575 -3.91 6.60 7.78
C PRO A 575 -5.31 6.02 7.98
N HIS A 576 -6.24 6.36 7.10
CA HIS A 576 -7.48 5.61 6.90
C HIS A 576 -7.54 5.10 5.46
N TYR A 577 -8.01 3.86 5.25
CA TYR A 577 -7.83 3.16 3.98
C TYR A 577 -8.47 3.87 2.77
N TRP A 578 -9.59 4.59 2.93
CA TRP A 578 -10.17 5.38 1.84
C TRP A 578 -9.27 6.53 1.35
N SER A 579 -8.21 6.91 2.08
CA SER A 579 -7.17 7.80 1.54
C SER A 579 -6.49 7.23 0.29
N THR A 580 -6.48 5.90 0.09
CA THR A 580 -6.00 5.27 -1.14
C THR A 580 -6.83 5.61 -2.39
N LEU A 581 -8.04 6.17 -2.25
CA LEU A 581 -8.78 6.75 -3.38
C LEU A 581 -8.02 7.95 -3.99
N ASN A 582 -7.25 8.71 -3.19
CA ASN A 582 -6.34 9.73 -3.72
C ASN A 582 -5.22 9.10 -4.55
N ALA A 583 -4.74 7.91 -4.18
CA ALA A 583 -3.74 7.18 -4.96
C ALA A 583 -4.31 6.70 -6.30
N ILE A 584 -5.53 6.15 -6.32
CA ILE A 584 -6.22 5.75 -7.57
C ILE A 584 -6.44 6.98 -8.48
N ALA A 585 -6.92 8.10 -7.93
CA ALA A 585 -7.09 9.34 -8.67
C ALA A 585 -5.75 9.88 -9.24
N LEU A 586 -4.69 9.91 -8.43
CA LEU A 586 -3.37 10.40 -8.85
C LEU A 586 -2.68 9.47 -9.85
N HIS A 587 -2.84 8.16 -9.68
CA HIS A 587 -2.36 7.16 -10.65
C HIS A 587 -3.07 7.34 -12.00
N HIS A 588 -4.41 7.40 -12.03
CA HIS A 588 -5.14 7.61 -13.29
C HIS A 588 -4.90 8.99 -13.90
N TYR A 589 -4.68 10.04 -13.10
CA TYR A 589 -4.32 11.38 -13.61
C TYR A 589 -2.88 11.44 -14.14
N GLY A 590 -1.93 10.79 -13.46
CA GLY A 590 -0.56 10.58 -13.93
C GLY A 590 -0.52 9.84 -15.26
N LYS A 591 -1.27 8.73 -15.40
CA LYS A 591 -1.43 8.02 -16.69
C LYS A 591 -2.14 8.84 -17.76
N ALA A 592 -2.99 9.81 -17.38
CA ALA A 592 -3.74 10.66 -18.31
C ALA A 592 -2.98 11.92 -18.78
N THR A 593 -1.95 12.33 -18.02
CA THR A 593 -1.14 13.55 -18.28
C THR A 593 0.36 13.27 -18.45
N GLU A 594 0.76 11.99 -18.38
CA GLU A 594 2.13 11.48 -18.46
C GLU A 594 3.07 12.04 -17.35
N ASP A 595 2.48 12.45 -16.21
CA ASP A 595 3.20 13.00 -15.05
C ASP A 595 3.56 11.91 -14.02
N ALA A 596 4.81 11.43 -14.10
CA ALA A 596 5.39 10.46 -13.18
C ALA A 596 5.53 10.96 -11.73
N SER A 597 5.39 12.26 -11.45
CA SER A 597 5.39 12.78 -10.07
C SER A 597 4.10 12.44 -9.34
N LEU A 598 2.96 12.41 -10.05
CA LEU A 598 1.66 11.99 -9.52
C LEU A 598 1.63 10.48 -9.25
N GLU A 599 2.22 9.68 -10.14
CA GLU A 599 2.39 8.23 -9.90
C GLU A 599 3.27 7.95 -8.67
N LYS A 600 4.35 8.71 -8.47
CA LYS A 600 5.18 8.61 -7.25
C LYS A 600 4.40 9.02 -6.00
N GLN A 601 3.54 10.03 -6.09
CA GLN A 601 2.66 10.45 -4.98
C GLN A 601 1.65 9.34 -4.65
N ALA A 602 1.11 8.64 -5.66
CA ALA A 602 0.25 7.47 -5.48
C ALA A 602 0.96 6.29 -4.79
N ASP A 603 2.19 5.91 -5.21
CA ASP A 603 3.04 4.91 -4.50
C ASP A 603 3.22 5.32 -3.02
N GLY A 604 3.49 6.61 -2.76
CA GLY A 604 3.59 7.15 -1.41
C GLY A 604 2.34 6.95 -0.54
N ILE A 605 1.16 7.23 -1.08
CA ILE A 605 -0.12 7.08 -0.36
C ILE A 605 -0.47 5.62 -0.13
N ILE A 606 -0.25 4.74 -1.12
CA ILE A 606 -0.44 3.29 -0.94
C ILE A 606 0.49 2.77 0.17
N ARG A 607 1.78 3.12 0.10
CA ARG A 607 2.81 2.78 1.10
C ARG A 607 2.49 3.29 2.50
N ALA A 608 1.87 4.46 2.65
CA ALA A 608 1.37 4.95 3.93
C ALA A 608 0.33 3.99 4.53
N ASN A 609 -0.64 3.55 3.72
CA ASN A 609 -1.72 2.66 4.15
C ASN A 609 -1.27 1.22 4.43
N LEU A 610 -0.07 0.80 3.99
CA LEU A 610 0.52 -0.49 4.41
C LEU A 610 0.84 -0.55 5.91
N ALA A 611 0.81 0.57 6.63
CA ALA A 611 0.93 0.58 8.09
C ALA A 611 -0.31 0.03 8.82
N LEU A 612 -1.43 -0.20 8.11
CA LEU A 612 -2.67 -0.81 8.63
C LEU A 612 -2.59 -2.34 8.78
N PHE A 613 -1.44 -2.96 8.49
CA PHE A 613 -1.28 -4.42 8.50
C PHE A 613 0.02 -4.81 9.22
N THR A 614 -0.07 -5.71 10.20
CA THR A 614 1.13 -6.36 10.76
C THR A 614 1.73 -7.35 9.73
N PRO A 615 3.00 -7.78 9.88
CA PRO A 615 3.62 -8.78 9.00
C PRO A 615 2.85 -10.11 8.91
N GLU A 616 2.08 -10.43 9.95
CA GLU A 616 1.21 -11.62 10.07
C GLU A 616 -0.20 -11.40 9.47
N GLY A 617 -0.48 -10.25 8.85
CA GLY A 617 -1.78 -9.95 8.24
C GLY A 617 -2.87 -9.52 9.24
N ARG A 618 -2.48 -9.10 10.46
CA ARG A 618 -3.41 -8.64 11.50
C ARG A 618 -3.59 -7.12 11.49
N ASP A 619 -4.64 -6.69 12.16
CA ASP A 619 -4.97 -5.33 12.60
C ASP A 619 -5.85 -5.44 13.86
N PRO A 620 -5.81 -4.52 14.85
CA PRO A 620 -6.58 -4.65 16.09
C PRO A 620 -8.09 -4.91 15.94
N TYR A 621 -8.73 -4.43 14.87
CA TYR A 621 -10.15 -4.69 14.59
C TYR A 621 -10.39 -4.77 13.08
N ALA A 622 -10.05 -5.91 12.49
CA ALA A 622 -10.07 -6.11 11.04
C ALA A 622 -11.51 -6.11 10.51
N ASN A 623 -11.87 -5.07 9.76
CA ASN A 623 -13.23 -4.79 9.29
C ASN A 623 -13.25 -4.66 7.75
N ASP A 624 -12.64 -3.59 7.25
CA ASP A 624 -12.84 -3.06 5.90
C ASP A 624 -11.57 -2.50 5.22
N GLN A 625 -10.46 -2.39 5.95
CA GLN A 625 -9.20 -1.80 5.46
C GLN A 625 -8.57 -2.52 4.25
N ASP A 626 -9.00 -3.75 3.93
CA ASP A 626 -8.49 -4.57 2.82
C ASP A 626 -8.63 -3.91 1.45
N TRP A 627 -9.51 -2.90 1.31
CA TRP A 627 -9.55 -2.02 0.15
C TRP A 627 -8.20 -1.36 -0.16
N ALA A 628 -7.35 -1.06 0.84
CA ALA A 628 -6.00 -0.52 0.60
C ALA A 628 -5.12 -1.49 -0.21
N LEU A 629 -5.22 -2.80 0.06
CA LEU A 629 -4.49 -3.83 -0.69
C LEU A 629 -5.18 -4.16 -2.02
N ALA A 630 -6.52 -4.09 -2.09
CA ALA A 630 -7.25 -4.22 -3.34
C ALA A 630 -6.90 -3.08 -4.33
N HIS A 631 -6.75 -1.85 -3.85
CA HIS A 631 -6.32 -0.69 -4.64
C HIS A 631 -4.83 -0.78 -5.04
N LEU A 632 -3.94 -1.30 -4.19
CA LEU A 632 -2.57 -1.63 -4.58
C LEU A 632 -2.55 -2.62 -5.74
N LEU A 633 -3.31 -3.72 -5.67
CA LEU A 633 -3.39 -4.69 -6.76
C LEU A 633 -4.06 -4.10 -8.02
N GLN A 634 -5.07 -3.23 -7.89
CA GLN A 634 -5.66 -2.52 -9.03
C GLN A 634 -4.62 -1.63 -9.75
N ILE A 635 -3.74 -0.97 -9.00
CA ILE A 635 -2.64 -0.16 -9.55
C ILE A 635 -1.56 -1.07 -10.18
N GLU A 636 -1.22 -2.22 -9.60
CA GLU A 636 -0.32 -3.20 -10.24
C GLU A 636 -0.93 -3.72 -11.56
N GLU A 637 -2.22 -4.08 -11.58
CA GLU A 637 -2.92 -4.61 -12.76
C GLU A 637 -3.03 -3.59 -13.91
N ASP A 638 -3.30 -2.32 -13.61
CA ASP A 638 -3.33 -1.24 -14.61
C ASP A 638 -1.92 -0.83 -15.07
N ASN A 639 -0.89 -0.97 -14.23
CA ASN A 639 0.51 -0.80 -14.67
C ASN A 639 0.98 -1.97 -15.56
N LEU A 640 0.56 -3.20 -15.28
CA LEU A 640 0.88 -4.38 -16.10
C LEU A 640 0.15 -4.33 -17.46
N SER A 641 -1.15 -4.01 -17.47
CA SER A 641 -1.95 -3.89 -18.70
C SER A 641 -1.74 -2.57 -19.47
N GLY A 642 -1.28 -1.51 -18.79
CA GLY A 642 -0.69 -0.32 -19.40
C GLY A 642 0.76 -0.52 -19.88
N GLY A 643 1.38 -1.66 -19.54
CA GLY A 643 2.77 -1.98 -19.82
C GLY A 643 3.06 -2.19 -21.31
N TYR A 644 3.48 -1.11 -21.98
CA TYR A 644 4.13 -1.15 -23.30
C TYR A 644 3.27 -1.65 -24.48
N GLY A 645 1.99 -1.96 -24.30
CA GLY A 645 1.07 -2.26 -25.42
C GLY A 645 1.21 -3.63 -26.08
N LEU A 646 2.03 -4.55 -25.53
CA LEU A 646 2.04 -5.95 -25.95
C LEU A 646 0.68 -6.59 -25.63
N GLY A 647 0.05 -7.25 -26.61
CA GLY A 647 -1.29 -7.81 -26.44
C GLY A 647 -2.41 -6.76 -26.43
N LYS A 648 -2.13 -5.54 -26.90
CA LYS A 648 -3.15 -4.55 -27.28
C LYS A 648 -3.12 -4.33 -28.80
N HIS A 649 -4.25 -3.93 -29.37
CA HIS A 649 -4.34 -3.62 -30.79
C HIS A 649 -3.54 -2.37 -31.14
N GLY A 650 -2.82 -2.39 -32.26
CA GLY A 650 -1.92 -1.30 -32.63
C GLY A 650 -2.62 0.05 -32.78
N TRP A 651 -3.90 0.04 -33.16
CA TRP A 651 -4.72 1.25 -33.29
C TRP A 651 -5.21 1.84 -31.95
N THR A 652 -5.23 1.07 -30.85
CA THR A 652 -5.62 1.60 -29.51
C THR A 652 -4.47 2.20 -28.72
N LEU A 653 -3.23 2.11 -29.25
CA LEU A 653 -2.03 2.71 -28.65
C LEU A 653 -1.75 4.10 -29.21
N SER A 654 -1.30 5.03 -28.36
CA SER A 654 -0.77 6.34 -28.79
C SER A 654 0.52 6.19 -29.60
N GLU A 655 0.94 7.23 -30.33
CA GLU A 655 2.19 7.18 -31.12
C GLU A 655 3.41 6.96 -30.22
N GLU A 656 3.50 7.67 -29.09
CA GLU A 656 4.53 7.47 -28.06
C GLU A 656 4.53 6.03 -27.50
N GLN A 657 3.34 5.46 -27.24
CA GLN A 657 3.21 4.06 -26.77
C GLN A 657 3.68 3.05 -27.84
N ARG A 658 3.42 3.30 -29.13
CA ARG A 658 3.93 2.44 -30.23
C ARG A 658 5.46 2.53 -30.36
N ILE A 659 6.02 3.73 -30.21
CA ILE A 659 7.48 3.94 -30.20
C ILE A 659 8.11 3.20 -29.01
N LEU A 660 7.50 3.29 -27.83
CA LEU A 660 7.96 2.61 -26.63
C LEU A 660 7.81 1.07 -26.74
N TYR A 661 6.74 0.58 -27.35
CA TYR A 661 6.57 -0.84 -27.69
C TYR A 661 7.71 -1.34 -28.58
N GLN A 662 7.95 -0.67 -29.72
CA GLN A 662 8.98 -1.09 -30.68
C GLN A 662 10.39 -1.05 -30.07
N ARG A 663 10.66 -0.09 -29.18
CA ARG A 663 11.90 0.00 -28.43
C ARG A 663 12.05 -1.17 -27.44
N SER A 664 11.01 -1.50 -26.68
CA SER A 664 11.00 -2.66 -25.77
C SER A 664 11.10 -4.00 -26.53
N PHE A 665 10.43 -4.11 -27.68
CA PHE A 665 10.52 -5.25 -28.60
C PHE A 665 11.95 -5.44 -29.13
N TRP A 666 12.62 -4.35 -29.56
CA TRP A 666 14.03 -4.40 -29.99
C TRP A 666 14.95 -4.91 -28.87
N VAL A 667 14.80 -4.40 -27.64
CA VAL A 667 15.58 -4.84 -26.48
C VAL A 667 15.33 -6.32 -26.19
N SER A 668 14.08 -6.77 -26.20
CA SER A 668 13.70 -8.17 -26.00
C SER A 668 14.34 -9.08 -27.06
N LEU A 669 14.23 -8.71 -28.34
CA LEU A 669 14.82 -9.44 -29.47
C LEU A 669 16.35 -9.54 -29.36
N PHE A 670 17.03 -8.44 -29.02
CA PHE A 670 18.48 -8.41 -28.86
C PHE A 670 18.95 -9.36 -27.76
N PHE A 671 18.35 -9.30 -26.56
CA PHE A 671 18.74 -10.20 -25.46
C PHE A 671 18.41 -11.66 -25.76
N TYR A 672 17.22 -11.95 -26.29
CA TYR A 672 16.79 -13.30 -26.65
C TYR A 672 17.79 -14.01 -27.60
N ILE A 673 18.24 -13.33 -28.66
CA ILE A 673 19.23 -13.86 -29.62
C ILE A 673 20.56 -14.17 -28.92
N ASN A 674 21.05 -13.23 -28.11
CA ASN A 674 22.33 -13.38 -27.42
C ASN A 674 22.29 -14.49 -26.37
N THR A 675 21.20 -14.64 -25.62
CA THR A 675 21.02 -15.73 -24.64
C THR A 675 21.06 -17.10 -25.33
N LEU A 676 20.40 -17.28 -26.49
CA LEU A 676 20.48 -18.54 -27.24
C LEU A 676 21.92 -18.87 -27.67
N ALA A 677 22.66 -17.89 -28.21
CA ALA A 677 24.05 -18.11 -28.60
C ALA A 677 24.93 -18.54 -27.40
N VAL A 678 24.79 -17.87 -26.25
CA VAL A 678 25.52 -18.19 -25.01
C VAL A 678 25.17 -19.58 -24.46
N VAL A 679 23.90 -19.98 -24.47
CA VAL A 679 23.47 -21.31 -24.01
C VAL A 679 24.04 -22.41 -24.91
N LYS A 680 24.00 -22.24 -26.23
CA LYS A 680 24.59 -23.19 -27.20
C LYS A 680 26.11 -23.34 -27.01
N ILE A 681 26.81 -22.21 -26.83
CA ILE A 681 28.25 -22.21 -26.54
C ILE A 681 28.54 -22.94 -25.22
N THR A 682 27.72 -22.73 -24.19
CA THR A 682 27.85 -23.41 -22.89
C THR A 682 27.67 -24.93 -23.01
N VAL A 683 26.68 -25.39 -23.76
CA VAL A 683 26.47 -26.83 -24.03
C VAL A 683 27.65 -27.42 -24.81
N LEU A 684 28.15 -26.74 -25.84
CA LEU A 684 29.32 -27.19 -26.63
C LEU A 684 30.60 -27.24 -25.80
N LEU A 685 30.85 -26.26 -24.93
CA LEU A 685 31.99 -26.27 -23.99
C LEU A 685 31.86 -27.42 -22.98
N GLN A 686 30.65 -27.72 -22.52
CA GLN A 686 30.40 -28.86 -21.63
C GLN A 686 30.64 -30.21 -22.35
N TYR A 687 30.29 -30.33 -23.64
CA TYR A 687 30.65 -31.51 -24.44
C TYR A 687 32.15 -31.64 -24.65
N TYR A 688 32.84 -30.54 -25.00
CA TYR A 688 34.30 -30.49 -25.13
C TYR A 688 35.03 -30.94 -23.85
N ARG A 689 34.51 -30.54 -22.68
CA ARG A 689 35.05 -30.89 -21.35
C ARG A 689 34.78 -32.34 -20.93
N ILE A 690 33.62 -32.90 -21.27
CA ILE A 690 33.21 -34.25 -20.82
C ILE A 690 33.67 -35.35 -21.79
N MET A 691 33.59 -35.13 -23.10
CA MET A 691 33.78 -36.18 -24.10
C MET A 691 35.23 -36.26 -24.57
N ALA A 692 36.05 -37.02 -23.83
CA ALA A 692 37.48 -37.23 -24.11
C ALA A 692 37.77 -38.15 -25.32
N LEU A 693 37.11 -37.89 -26.46
CA LEU A 693 37.41 -38.50 -27.76
C LEU A 693 38.22 -37.48 -28.59
N SER A 694 39.53 -37.71 -28.72
CA SER A 694 40.49 -36.83 -29.42
C SER A 694 39.99 -36.34 -30.78
N ASN A 695 39.33 -37.21 -31.53
CA ASN A 695 38.90 -36.93 -32.91
C ASN A 695 37.62 -36.06 -32.97
N MET A 696 36.94 -35.83 -31.85
CA MET A 696 35.75 -34.99 -31.75
C MET A 696 36.04 -33.56 -31.29
N HIS A 697 37.19 -33.30 -30.64
CA HIS A 697 37.53 -31.97 -30.10
C HIS A 697 37.54 -30.87 -31.17
N ASN A 698 38.07 -31.17 -32.36
CA ASN A 698 38.06 -30.24 -33.50
C ASN A 698 36.63 -29.92 -34.00
N VAL A 699 35.70 -30.88 -33.91
CA VAL A 699 34.30 -30.70 -34.31
C VAL A 699 33.58 -29.77 -33.32
N TYR A 700 33.82 -29.95 -32.02
CA TYR A 700 33.27 -29.06 -30.98
C TYR A 700 33.82 -27.63 -31.13
N ILE A 701 35.14 -27.45 -31.35
CA ILE A 701 35.73 -26.13 -31.58
C ILE A 701 35.14 -25.47 -32.83
N GLY A 702 35.02 -26.19 -33.95
CA GLY A 702 34.40 -25.68 -35.17
C GLY A 702 32.95 -25.22 -34.96
N MET A 703 32.16 -25.98 -34.20
CA MET A 703 30.78 -25.59 -33.84
C MET A 703 30.72 -24.40 -32.89
N ILE A 704 31.65 -24.27 -31.92
CA ILE A 704 31.73 -23.09 -31.04
C ILE A 704 32.03 -21.83 -31.88
N VAL A 705 32.97 -21.90 -32.82
CA VAL A 705 33.30 -20.79 -33.72
C VAL A 705 32.09 -20.44 -34.60
N LEU A 706 31.43 -21.43 -35.20
CA LEU A 706 30.25 -21.23 -36.04
C LEU A 706 29.10 -20.54 -35.28
N VAL A 707 28.76 -21.03 -34.09
CA VAL A 707 27.69 -20.44 -33.25
C VAL A 707 28.07 -19.05 -32.75
N SER A 708 29.35 -18.81 -32.41
CA SER A 708 29.82 -17.49 -31.97
C SER A 708 29.76 -16.46 -33.10
N LEU A 709 30.17 -16.84 -34.32
CA LEU A 709 30.07 -15.98 -35.51
C LEU A 709 28.61 -15.70 -35.90
N TRP A 710 27.73 -16.69 -35.81
CA TRP A 710 26.29 -16.49 -36.02
C TRP A 710 25.70 -15.53 -34.99
N GLY A 711 25.94 -15.77 -33.68
CA GLY A 711 25.41 -14.92 -32.60
C GLY A 711 25.91 -13.49 -32.68
N LEU A 712 27.20 -13.29 -32.91
CA LEU A 712 27.80 -11.96 -33.12
C LEU A 712 27.21 -11.27 -34.37
N GLY A 713 27.07 -12.00 -35.47
CA GLY A 713 26.47 -11.49 -36.70
C GLY A 713 25.01 -11.05 -36.52
N GLN A 714 24.21 -11.80 -35.75
CA GLN A 714 22.84 -11.45 -35.41
C GLN A 714 22.77 -10.25 -34.46
N GLY A 715 23.65 -10.16 -33.46
CA GLY A 715 23.76 -9.00 -32.57
C GLY A 715 24.12 -7.72 -33.33
N ILE A 716 25.07 -7.80 -34.26
CA ILE A 716 25.41 -6.68 -35.17
C ILE A 716 24.20 -6.33 -36.05
N PHE A 717 23.55 -7.33 -36.67
CA PHE A 717 22.39 -7.11 -37.52
C PHE A 717 21.23 -6.40 -36.79
N ALA A 718 20.95 -6.76 -35.54
CA ALA A 718 19.96 -6.07 -34.70
C ALA A 718 20.34 -4.59 -34.45
N CYS A 719 21.61 -4.30 -34.22
CA CYS A 719 22.11 -2.93 -34.00
C CYS A 719 22.20 -2.06 -35.27
N VAL A 720 22.27 -2.67 -36.47
CA VAL A 720 22.34 -1.94 -37.76
C VAL A 720 21.08 -2.10 -38.62
N ALA A 721 20.00 -2.69 -38.08
CA ALA A 721 18.73 -2.89 -38.78
C ALA A 721 18.15 -1.59 -39.36
N CYS A 722 18.41 -0.47 -38.69
CA CYS A 722 18.20 0.89 -39.17
C CYS A 722 19.43 1.76 -38.84
N ILE A 723 19.74 2.72 -39.71
CA ILE A 723 20.80 3.72 -39.50
C ILE A 723 20.19 5.13 -39.65
N PRO A 724 20.14 5.94 -38.58
CA PRO A 724 20.44 5.59 -37.19
C PRO A 724 19.44 4.60 -36.59
N LEU A 725 19.86 3.84 -35.57
CA LEU A 725 19.05 2.78 -34.94
C LEU A 725 17.72 3.28 -34.36
N ALA A 726 17.63 4.56 -33.98
CA ALA A 726 16.39 5.16 -33.50
C ALA A 726 15.21 5.02 -34.49
N GLY A 727 15.48 4.98 -35.80
CA GLY A 727 14.46 4.75 -36.82
C GLY A 727 13.89 3.33 -36.88
N PHE A 728 14.37 2.39 -36.06
CA PHE A 728 13.72 1.09 -35.85
C PHE A 728 12.41 1.24 -35.06
N TRP A 729 12.37 2.19 -34.12
CA TRP A 729 11.22 2.38 -33.22
C TRP A 729 10.53 3.74 -33.38
N ASP A 730 11.24 4.79 -33.81
CA ASP A 730 10.66 6.13 -34.02
C ASP A 730 10.58 6.47 -35.52
N PRO A 731 9.39 6.39 -36.16
CA PRO A 731 9.21 6.63 -37.59
C PRO A 731 9.39 8.11 -37.98
N ARG A 732 9.48 9.03 -37.01
CA ARG A 732 9.78 10.45 -37.23
C ARG A 732 11.28 10.66 -37.52
N THR A 733 12.11 9.65 -37.25
CA THR A 733 13.55 9.66 -37.55
C THR A 733 13.80 9.37 -39.04
N ASN A 734 14.48 10.28 -39.74
CA ASN A 734 14.94 10.05 -41.11
C ASN A 734 16.09 9.01 -41.15
N ALA A 735 15.74 7.73 -41.11
CA ALA A 735 16.66 6.60 -41.09
C ALA A 735 16.55 5.74 -42.34
N ARG A 736 17.64 5.02 -42.65
CA ARG A 736 17.65 3.97 -43.68
C ARG A 736 17.64 2.60 -43.00
N CYS A 737 16.53 1.89 -43.12
CA CYS A 737 16.36 0.53 -42.62
C CYS A 737 16.62 -0.52 -43.71
N ILE A 738 17.00 -1.74 -43.30
CA ILE A 738 17.30 -2.84 -44.23
C ILE A 738 15.98 -3.33 -44.88
N PRO A 739 15.81 -3.22 -46.20
CA PRO A 739 14.61 -3.70 -46.88
C PRO A 739 14.53 -5.23 -46.79
N ASN A 740 13.31 -5.75 -46.62
CA ASN A 740 13.01 -7.18 -46.51
C ASN A 740 13.77 -7.92 -45.38
N ALA A 741 14.02 -7.24 -44.25
CA ALA A 741 14.69 -7.83 -43.07
C ALA A 741 14.05 -9.14 -42.55
N HIS A 742 12.76 -9.36 -42.80
CA HIS A 742 12.06 -10.62 -42.51
C HIS A 742 12.72 -11.84 -43.19
N ILE A 743 13.30 -11.68 -44.39
CA ILE A 743 14.03 -12.76 -45.08
C ILE A 743 15.29 -13.15 -44.29
N ALA A 744 16.02 -12.17 -43.77
CA ALA A 744 17.18 -12.41 -42.91
C ALA A 744 16.79 -13.09 -41.59
N TRP A 745 15.61 -12.75 -41.02
CA TRP A 745 15.06 -13.45 -39.85
C TRP A 745 14.68 -14.90 -40.16
N TYR A 746 14.07 -15.21 -41.30
CA TYR A 746 13.78 -16.60 -41.71
C TYR A 746 15.06 -17.42 -41.89
N ILE A 747 16.09 -16.85 -42.54
CA ILE A 747 17.40 -17.50 -42.68
C ILE A 747 18.04 -17.72 -41.30
N SER A 748 17.97 -16.73 -40.41
CA SER A 748 18.48 -16.83 -39.03
C SER A 748 17.77 -17.92 -38.23
N ALA A 749 16.44 -18.00 -38.31
CA ALA A 749 15.64 -19.04 -37.64
C ALA A 749 15.98 -20.45 -38.14
N LEU A 750 16.23 -20.61 -39.45
CA LEU A 750 16.69 -21.86 -40.03
C LEU A 750 18.08 -22.25 -39.50
N PHE A 751 19.04 -21.32 -39.48
CA PHE A 751 20.36 -21.55 -38.87
C PHE A 751 20.27 -21.89 -37.38
N ASN A 752 19.37 -21.22 -36.64
CA ASN A 752 19.11 -21.50 -35.23
C ASN A 752 18.70 -22.97 -35.05
N ILE A 753 17.61 -23.40 -35.69
CA ILE A 753 17.06 -24.76 -35.58
C ILE A 753 18.06 -25.83 -36.04
N LEU A 754 18.76 -25.60 -37.18
CA LEU A 754 19.77 -26.53 -37.66
C LEU A 754 20.94 -26.66 -36.68
N SER A 755 21.40 -25.55 -36.08
CA SER A 755 22.46 -25.60 -35.06
C SER A 755 22.04 -26.40 -33.83
N ASP A 756 20.80 -26.26 -33.36
CA ASP A 756 20.30 -27.01 -32.19
C ASP A 756 20.18 -28.51 -32.47
N ILE A 757 19.66 -28.88 -33.66
CA ILE A 757 19.59 -30.27 -34.10
C ILE A 757 21.01 -30.88 -34.16
N ILE A 758 21.99 -30.16 -34.75
CA ILE A 758 23.37 -30.64 -34.82
C ILE A 758 23.95 -30.82 -33.41
N ILE A 759 23.83 -29.81 -32.53
CA ILE A 759 24.32 -29.85 -31.15
C ILE A 759 23.72 -31.04 -30.40
N LEU A 760 22.41 -31.25 -30.50
CA LEU A 760 21.70 -32.35 -29.82
C LEU A 760 22.13 -33.74 -30.31
N LEU A 761 22.53 -33.89 -31.57
CA LEU A 761 22.98 -35.16 -32.15
C LEU A 761 24.47 -35.46 -31.89
N LEU A 762 25.33 -34.45 -31.77
CA LEU A 762 26.78 -34.60 -31.54
C LEU A 762 27.21 -35.61 -30.45
N PRO A 763 26.58 -35.70 -29.25
CA PRO A 763 26.99 -36.64 -28.22
C PRO A 763 26.56 -38.10 -28.47
N ILE A 764 25.60 -38.36 -29.37
CA ILE A 764 25.00 -39.69 -29.55
C ILE A 764 26.02 -40.78 -29.95
N PRO A 765 26.97 -40.56 -30.89
CA PRO A 765 27.98 -41.57 -31.24
C PRO A 765 28.91 -41.92 -30.08
N ALA A 766 29.22 -40.97 -29.20
CA ALA A 766 30.02 -41.21 -28.00
C ALA A 766 29.24 -42.03 -26.96
N LEU A 767 27.98 -41.66 -26.72
CA LEU A 767 27.10 -42.32 -25.76
C LEU A 767 26.75 -43.77 -26.13
N ARG A 768 26.67 -44.09 -27.43
CA ARG A 768 26.48 -45.46 -27.93
C ARG A 768 27.61 -46.43 -27.54
N ARG A 769 28.78 -45.93 -27.13
CA ARG A 769 29.92 -46.75 -26.66
C ARG A 769 29.99 -46.89 -25.13
N LEU A 770 29.01 -46.35 -24.39
CA LEU A 770 29.08 -46.20 -22.93
C LEU A 770 28.08 -47.11 -22.20
N ASN A 771 28.59 -48.16 -21.54
CA ASN A 771 27.78 -49.05 -20.70
C ASN A 771 27.36 -48.35 -19.40
N LEU A 772 26.19 -47.71 -19.43
CA LEU A 772 25.64 -46.94 -18.30
C LEU A 772 24.59 -47.74 -17.48
N PRO A 773 24.60 -47.64 -16.14
CA PRO A 773 23.52 -48.15 -15.29
C PRO A 773 22.16 -47.54 -15.65
N GLY A 774 21.08 -48.30 -15.51
CA GLY A 774 19.73 -47.92 -15.97
C GLY A 774 19.22 -46.57 -15.46
N SER A 775 19.51 -46.20 -14.20
CA SER A 775 19.15 -44.89 -13.64
C SER A 775 19.90 -43.72 -14.28
N GLN A 776 21.17 -43.91 -14.65
CA GLN A 776 21.92 -42.89 -15.40
C GLN A 776 21.42 -42.78 -16.84
N LYS A 777 21.01 -43.91 -17.46
CA LYS A 777 20.41 -43.94 -18.79
C LYS A 777 19.05 -43.20 -18.84
N ALA A 778 18.21 -43.37 -17.82
CA ALA A 778 16.93 -42.69 -17.71
C ALA A 778 17.07 -41.16 -17.54
N PHE A 779 17.96 -40.70 -16.65
CA PHE A 779 18.25 -39.27 -16.49
C PHE A 779 18.79 -38.63 -17.76
N LEU A 780 19.72 -39.31 -18.43
CA LEU A 780 20.30 -38.87 -19.69
C LEU A 780 19.23 -38.74 -20.78
N LEU A 781 18.31 -39.71 -20.87
CA LEU A 781 17.15 -39.65 -21.77
C LEU A 781 16.26 -38.43 -21.47
N GLY A 782 16.00 -38.12 -20.19
CA GLY A 782 15.24 -36.93 -19.79
C GLY A 782 15.87 -35.60 -20.26
N ILE A 783 17.20 -35.48 -20.16
CA ILE A 783 17.92 -34.30 -20.69
C ILE A 783 17.76 -34.22 -22.23
N PHE A 784 17.92 -35.32 -22.95
CA PHE A 784 17.70 -35.33 -24.40
C PHE A 784 16.25 -34.99 -24.78
N SER A 785 15.25 -35.50 -24.04
CA SER A 785 13.84 -35.15 -24.26
C SER A 785 13.58 -33.65 -24.08
N LEU A 786 14.20 -33.00 -23.09
CA LEU A 786 14.09 -31.55 -22.89
C LEU A 786 14.78 -30.78 -24.04
N GLY A 787 15.92 -31.25 -24.54
CA GLY A 787 16.60 -30.67 -25.72
C GLY A 787 15.84 -30.87 -27.04
N PHE A 788 15.12 -31.98 -27.22
CA PHE A 788 14.18 -32.14 -28.34
C PHE A 788 12.96 -31.22 -28.20
N PHE A 789 12.48 -31.00 -26.97
CA PHE A 789 11.35 -30.11 -26.70
C PHE A 789 11.70 -28.64 -27.01
N THR A 790 12.91 -28.17 -26.70
CA THR A 790 13.34 -26.82 -27.10
C THR A 790 13.34 -26.64 -28.62
N VAL A 791 13.87 -27.62 -29.38
CA VAL A 791 13.87 -27.59 -30.85
C VAL A 791 12.45 -27.55 -31.43
N ALA A 792 11.50 -28.25 -30.80
CA ALA A 792 10.09 -28.21 -31.22
C ALA A 792 9.49 -26.80 -31.04
N ILE A 793 9.80 -26.10 -29.95
CA ILE A 793 9.39 -24.71 -29.73
C ILE A 793 10.02 -23.78 -30.78
N SER A 794 11.33 -23.93 -31.05
CA SER A 794 12.04 -23.17 -32.07
C SER A 794 11.36 -23.25 -33.44
N ALA A 795 10.94 -24.46 -33.83
CA ALA A 795 10.23 -24.72 -35.09
C ALA A 795 8.80 -24.16 -35.10
N LEU A 796 8.05 -24.29 -34.00
CA LEU A 796 6.68 -23.77 -33.90
C LEU A 796 6.60 -22.25 -34.09
N ARG A 797 7.64 -21.49 -33.70
CA ARG A 797 7.67 -20.03 -33.89
C ARG A 797 7.79 -19.59 -35.35
N ILE A 798 8.20 -20.44 -36.30
CA ILE A 798 8.30 -20.06 -37.72
C ILE A 798 6.99 -19.48 -38.26
N LYS A 799 5.83 -19.95 -37.76
CA LYS A 799 4.50 -19.41 -38.13
C LYS A 799 4.30 -17.93 -37.80
N TRP A 800 5.07 -17.38 -36.86
CA TRP A 800 5.00 -16.00 -36.38
C TRP A 800 6.06 -15.07 -36.98
N LEU A 801 6.94 -15.55 -37.88
CA LEU A 801 7.89 -14.69 -38.60
C LEU A 801 7.28 -13.94 -39.80
N ALA A 802 6.02 -14.21 -40.12
CA ALA A 802 5.28 -13.52 -41.18
C ALA A 802 4.91 -12.08 -40.75
N LEU A 803 4.88 -11.16 -41.71
CA LEU A 803 4.38 -9.80 -41.51
C LEU A 803 2.86 -9.84 -41.29
N LEU A 804 2.44 -9.90 -40.02
CA LEU A 804 1.03 -9.82 -39.63
C LEU A 804 0.55 -8.36 -39.52
N PRO A 805 -0.75 -8.06 -39.76
CA PRO A 805 -1.24 -6.68 -39.81
C PRO A 805 -1.16 -5.91 -38.49
N ASP A 806 -1.14 -6.60 -37.35
CA ASP A 806 -1.04 -6.02 -36.02
C ASP A 806 0.06 -6.71 -35.18
N PRO A 807 1.32 -6.27 -35.32
CA PRO A 807 2.47 -6.83 -34.57
C PRO A 807 2.45 -6.55 -33.07
N THR A 808 1.54 -5.70 -32.58
CA THR A 808 1.36 -5.37 -31.16
C THR A 808 0.44 -6.38 -30.48
N TRP A 809 -0.64 -6.78 -31.16
CA TRP A 809 -1.53 -7.87 -30.74
C TRP A 809 -0.89 -9.25 -30.97
N SER A 810 -0.42 -9.53 -32.20
CA SER A 810 -0.04 -10.89 -32.61
C SER A 810 1.28 -11.40 -32.03
N ASN A 811 2.07 -10.54 -31.37
CA ASN A 811 3.38 -10.89 -30.84
C ASN A 811 3.33 -11.48 -29.40
N LEU A 812 2.17 -11.47 -28.75
CA LEU A 812 2.01 -12.06 -27.40
C LEU A 812 2.41 -13.56 -27.38
N ASP A 813 1.83 -14.36 -28.28
CA ASP A 813 2.13 -15.79 -28.43
C ASP A 813 3.62 -16.08 -28.68
N PRO A 814 4.29 -15.53 -29.73
CA PRO A 814 5.71 -15.80 -29.98
C PRO A 814 6.62 -15.31 -28.85
N THR A 815 6.29 -14.25 -28.12
CA THR A 815 7.04 -13.84 -26.91
C THR A 815 6.94 -14.90 -25.82
N LEU A 816 5.74 -15.42 -25.52
CA LEU A 816 5.56 -16.48 -24.52
C LEU A 816 6.31 -17.78 -24.91
N TRP A 817 6.22 -18.20 -26.17
CA TRP A 817 6.97 -19.36 -26.67
C TRP A 817 8.49 -19.15 -26.61
N SER A 818 8.98 -17.93 -26.88
CA SER A 818 10.42 -17.62 -26.80
C SER A 818 10.94 -17.64 -25.37
N LEU A 819 10.13 -17.24 -24.38
CA LEU A 819 10.45 -17.39 -22.96
C LEU A 819 10.51 -18.88 -22.55
N GLY A 820 9.59 -19.71 -23.06
CA GLY A 820 9.61 -21.16 -22.87
C GLY A 820 10.85 -21.82 -23.47
N GLU A 821 11.26 -21.42 -24.68
CA GLU A 821 12.50 -21.90 -25.33
C GLU A 821 13.74 -21.57 -24.48
N LEU A 822 13.91 -20.31 -24.07
CA LEU A 822 15.05 -19.89 -23.26
C LEU A 822 15.11 -20.62 -21.91
N THR A 823 13.99 -20.70 -21.20
CA THR A 823 13.95 -21.35 -19.87
C THR A 823 14.24 -22.84 -19.97
N CYS A 824 13.61 -23.57 -20.89
CA CYS A 824 13.91 -24.98 -21.11
C CYS A 824 15.36 -25.23 -21.58
N ALA A 825 15.92 -24.36 -22.43
CA ALA A 825 17.30 -24.49 -22.91
C ALA A 825 18.34 -24.26 -21.78
N ILE A 826 18.13 -23.25 -20.94
CA ILE A 826 18.95 -22.99 -19.74
C ILE A 826 18.84 -24.17 -18.78
N THR A 827 17.63 -24.65 -18.47
CA THR A 827 17.43 -25.83 -17.61
C THR A 827 18.13 -27.07 -18.17
N CYS A 828 18.04 -27.33 -19.47
CA CYS A 828 18.72 -28.45 -20.14
C CYS A 828 20.25 -28.36 -19.99
N ALA A 829 20.84 -27.18 -20.21
CA ALA A 829 22.26 -26.95 -20.03
C ALA A 829 22.71 -27.12 -18.56
N SER A 830 21.93 -26.61 -17.59
CA SER A 830 22.21 -26.75 -16.16
C SER A 830 22.12 -28.21 -15.69
N LEU A 831 21.08 -28.95 -16.08
CA LEU A 831 20.89 -30.37 -15.69
C LEU A 831 22.07 -31.25 -16.10
N ALA A 832 22.70 -30.97 -17.26
CA ALA A 832 23.89 -31.68 -17.73
C ALA A 832 25.13 -31.55 -16.81
N THR A 833 25.12 -30.62 -15.85
CA THR A 833 26.20 -30.46 -14.86
C THR A 833 25.99 -31.28 -13.57
N LEU A 834 24.74 -31.64 -13.23
CA LEU A 834 24.37 -32.17 -11.91
C LEU A 834 24.70 -33.65 -11.68
N ARG A 835 25.28 -34.34 -12.67
CA ARG A 835 25.65 -35.77 -12.60
C ARG A 835 26.46 -36.16 -11.33
N PRO A 836 27.43 -35.37 -10.83
CA PRO A 836 28.18 -35.71 -9.60
C PRO A 836 27.36 -35.56 -8.31
N LEU A 837 26.32 -34.72 -8.31
CA LEU A 837 25.41 -34.60 -7.17
C LEU A 837 24.49 -35.82 -7.08
N MET A 838 24.00 -36.32 -8.21
CA MET A 838 23.12 -37.50 -8.23
C MET A 838 23.82 -38.82 -7.83
N THR A 839 25.13 -38.97 -8.03
CA THR A 839 25.84 -40.15 -7.50
C THR A 839 25.91 -40.11 -5.97
N ARG A 840 26.15 -38.93 -5.38
CA ARG A 840 26.06 -38.70 -3.92
C ARG A 840 24.63 -38.84 -3.39
N PHE A 841 23.62 -38.37 -4.14
CA PHE A 841 22.22 -38.47 -3.74
C PHE A 841 21.74 -39.92 -3.76
N ASN A 842 22.09 -40.70 -4.78
CA ASN A 842 21.81 -42.13 -4.82
C ASN A 842 22.54 -42.91 -3.72
N SER A 843 23.81 -42.60 -3.40
CA SER A 843 24.49 -43.27 -2.27
C SER A 843 23.90 -42.88 -0.91
N TRP A 844 23.44 -41.63 -0.74
CA TRP A 844 22.72 -41.18 0.45
C TRP A 844 21.37 -41.89 0.62
N PHE A 845 20.59 -42.02 -0.46
CA PHE A 845 19.33 -42.79 -0.45
C PHE A 845 19.57 -44.29 -0.24
N LYS A 846 20.62 -44.87 -0.83
CA LYS A 846 20.99 -46.28 -0.61
C LYS A 846 21.39 -46.51 0.85
N SER A 847 22.24 -45.64 1.40
CA SER A 847 22.64 -45.66 2.82
C SER A 847 21.45 -45.49 3.77
N ARG A 848 20.48 -44.62 3.46
CA ARG A 848 19.23 -44.52 4.22
C ARG A 848 18.41 -45.82 4.11
N ARG A 849 18.24 -46.37 2.91
CA ARG A 849 17.44 -47.60 2.69
C ARG A 849 18.07 -48.83 3.36
N GLU A 850 19.40 -48.93 3.37
CA GLU A 850 20.16 -49.96 4.06
C GLU A 850 20.03 -49.80 5.59
N LYS A 851 20.10 -48.56 6.13
CA LYS A 851 19.84 -48.28 7.56
C LYS A 851 18.39 -48.53 8.00
N TYR A 852 17.41 -48.37 7.12
CA TYR A 852 16.02 -48.74 7.41
C TYR A 852 15.85 -50.27 7.37
N ALA A 853 16.39 -50.95 6.37
CA ALA A 853 16.32 -52.42 6.27
C ALA A 853 17.00 -53.13 7.45
N GLN A 854 18.14 -52.62 7.96
CA GLN A 854 18.76 -53.16 9.18
C GLN A 854 17.84 -53.04 10.40
N ARG A 855 17.10 -51.92 10.54
CA ARG A 855 16.13 -51.73 11.63
C ARG A 855 14.89 -52.62 11.53
N GLU A 856 14.49 -53.04 10.34
CA GLU A 856 13.39 -54.01 10.18
C GLU A 856 13.83 -55.43 10.58
N VAL A 857 15.08 -55.82 10.27
CA VAL A 857 15.63 -57.15 10.61
C VAL A 857 15.84 -57.34 12.13
N GLU A 858 16.13 -56.27 12.87
CA GLU A 858 16.27 -56.32 14.34
C GLU A 858 14.92 -56.52 15.09
N MET A 859 13.77 -56.43 14.43
CA MET A 859 12.44 -56.49 15.08
C MET A 859 11.61 -57.76 14.78
N THR A 860 12.15 -58.75 14.05
CA THR A 860 11.45 -60.03 13.82
C THR A 860 11.83 -61.11 14.85
N PRO A 861 10.91 -61.61 15.69
CA PRO A 861 11.24 -62.62 16.70
C PRO A 861 11.37 -64.02 16.10
N VAL A 862 12.57 -64.63 16.20
CA VAL A 862 12.84 -65.99 15.74
C VAL A 862 12.20 -67.02 16.68
N LYS A 863 11.09 -67.64 16.25
CA LYS A 863 10.61 -68.92 16.80
C LYS A 863 11.29 -70.05 16.02
N GLY A 864 12.25 -70.74 16.66
CA GLY A 864 13.12 -71.73 16.01
C GLY A 864 12.65 -73.18 16.13
N SER A 865 13.54 -74.11 15.73
CA SER A 865 13.40 -75.55 16.01
C SER A 865 14.76 -76.23 16.15
N ALA A 866 14.96 -76.87 17.32
CA ALA A 866 15.79 -78.04 17.67
C ALA A 866 17.22 -78.28 17.08
N ASN A 867 18.09 -78.72 18.01
CA ASN A 867 19.32 -79.53 17.82
C ASN A 867 20.56 -78.82 17.20
N GLN A 868 21.80 -79.10 17.65
CA GLN A 868 22.30 -80.00 18.71
C GLN A 868 23.68 -79.52 19.25
N THR A 869 24.03 -79.90 20.50
CA THR A 869 25.39 -80.10 21.12
C THR A 869 26.63 -79.39 20.52
N ALA A 870 27.57 -78.79 21.27
CA ALA A 870 28.16 -79.21 22.56
C ALA A 870 29.04 -78.10 23.24
N SER A 871 29.52 -78.37 24.48
CA SER A 871 30.71 -77.81 25.18
C SER A 871 31.00 -76.29 25.10
N ALA A 872 30.88 -75.51 26.19
CA ALA A 872 31.82 -75.38 27.33
C ALA A 872 33.11 -74.57 26.98
N THR A 873 33.70 -73.70 27.82
CA THR A 873 33.54 -73.44 29.28
C THR A 873 33.99 -72.01 29.67
N SER A 874 33.70 -71.57 30.91
CA SER A 874 34.43 -70.61 31.81
C SER A 874 35.55 -69.68 31.28
N SER A 875 35.77 -68.43 31.74
CA SER A 875 35.18 -67.67 32.87
C SER A 875 35.64 -66.19 32.93
N VAL A 876 34.71 -65.26 33.17
CA VAL A 876 34.57 -64.43 34.41
C VAL A 876 35.85 -64.19 35.26
N PRO A 877 36.16 -62.95 35.77
CA PRO A 877 35.70 -61.61 35.35
C PRO A 877 36.70 -60.41 35.56
N MET A 878 36.23 -59.19 35.24
CA MET A 878 36.38 -57.91 35.99
C MET A 878 37.74 -57.43 36.54
N THR A 879 38.14 -56.21 36.16
CA THR A 879 38.69 -55.18 37.09
C THR A 879 38.61 -53.77 36.50
N LEU A 880 38.83 -52.73 37.33
CA LEU A 880 38.74 -51.31 36.96
C LEU A 880 40.11 -50.76 36.49
N ASN A 881 40.08 -49.70 35.67
CA ASN A 881 40.54 -48.35 36.05
C ASN A 881 40.30 -47.38 34.88
N GLY A 882 40.39 -46.08 35.15
CA GLY A 882 40.40 -45.01 34.14
C GLY A 882 41.63 -44.12 34.30
N ASP A 883 41.78 -43.11 33.45
CA ASP A 883 42.68 -41.97 33.68
C ASP A 883 42.31 -40.76 32.80
N HIS A 884 42.65 -39.57 33.27
CA HIS A 884 42.58 -38.28 32.54
C HIS A 884 43.99 -37.69 32.42
N PRO A 885 44.32 -37.02 31.28
CA PRO A 885 44.37 -35.55 31.27
C PRO A 885 43.97 -34.93 29.89
N GLY A 886 43.83 -33.61 29.71
CA GLY A 886 43.80 -32.52 30.70
C GLY A 886 43.90 -31.09 30.08
N ILE A 887 42.90 -30.25 30.38
CA ILE A 887 42.92 -28.78 30.64
C ILE A 887 43.54 -27.80 29.60
N LEU A 888 42.71 -26.88 29.07
CA LEU A 888 42.85 -25.39 29.06
C LEU A 888 41.68 -24.79 28.23
N TYR A 889 40.68 -24.11 28.84
CA TYR A 889 40.52 -22.64 28.96
C TYR A 889 40.65 -21.89 27.61
N SER A 890 39.75 -20.98 27.18
CA SER A 890 38.52 -20.37 27.74
C SER A 890 37.60 -19.90 26.55
N ASP A 891 36.51 -19.09 26.59
CA ASP A 891 35.80 -18.19 27.54
C ASP A 891 34.27 -18.16 27.17
N PRO A 892 33.36 -17.41 27.88
CA PRO A 892 31.90 -17.73 27.89
C PRO A 892 30.92 -16.59 27.47
N GLU A 893 29.64 -16.79 27.85
CA GLU A 893 28.46 -15.89 27.77
C GLU A 893 27.79 -15.72 26.38
N ASN A 894 26.45 -15.70 26.25
CA ASN A 894 25.37 -15.54 27.25
C ASN A 894 24.17 -16.48 26.96
N GLY A 895 23.28 -16.68 27.96
CA GLY A 895 22.03 -17.43 27.75
C GLY A 895 21.04 -17.36 28.90
N PHE A 896 19.75 -17.24 28.59
CA PHE A 896 18.64 -17.37 29.53
C PHE A 896 17.43 -18.03 28.85
N GLY A 897 16.70 -18.88 29.58
CA GLY A 897 15.61 -19.66 29.02
C GLY A 897 14.44 -19.88 29.98
N HIS A 898 13.25 -19.51 29.49
CA HIS A 898 11.93 -20.11 29.75
C HIS A 898 11.24 -20.11 31.13
N HIS A 899 9.91 -20.13 31.00
CA HIS A 899 8.87 -20.62 31.92
C HIS A 899 8.51 -19.85 33.20
N ARG A 900 7.28 -19.32 33.16
CA ARG A 900 6.22 -19.86 34.04
C ARG A 900 4.85 -19.82 33.35
N LYS A 901 4.03 -20.85 33.57
CA LYS A 901 2.58 -20.81 33.30
C LYS A 901 1.87 -20.05 34.41
N TRP A 902 0.62 -19.64 34.18
CA TRP A 902 -0.39 -19.60 35.24
C TRP A 902 -1.54 -20.56 34.91
N GLU A 903 -2.05 -21.21 35.96
CA GLU A 903 -3.28 -22.01 35.95
C GLU A 903 -4.28 -21.33 36.90
N THR A 904 -5.56 -21.46 36.60
CA THR A 904 -6.67 -20.89 37.37
C THR A 904 -7.06 -21.78 38.54
N ASP A 905 -7.44 -21.20 39.68
CA ASP A 905 -8.45 -21.82 40.53
C ASP A 905 -9.28 -20.78 41.30
N SER A 906 -10.30 -21.23 42.03
CA SER A 906 -11.51 -20.46 42.36
C SER A 906 -11.95 -20.61 43.82
N SER A 907 -12.44 -19.52 44.43
CA SER A 907 -13.40 -19.57 45.55
C SER A 907 -14.06 -18.22 45.82
N SER A 908 -15.36 -18.26 46.14
CA SER A 908 -16.24 -17.16 46.59
C SER A 908 -16.19 -17.02 48.14
N PRO A 909 -16.94 -16.13 48.87
CA PRO A 909 -18.16 -15.41 48.44
C PRO A 909 -18.48 -14.00 49.04
N ALA A 910 -19.64 -13.46 48.59
CA ALA A 910 -20.63 -12.66 49.34
C ALA A 910 -20.31 -11.20 49.77
N SER A 911 -21.23 -10.22 49.73
CA SER A 911 -22.53 -10.04 49.01
C SER A 911 -22.76 -8.50 48.75
N PRO A 912 -23.96 -7.85 48.76
CA PRO A 912 -24.31 -6.96 47.64
C PRO A 912 -24.64 -5.49 47.98
N VAL A 913 -24.55 -4.59 46.99
CA VAL A 913 -25.15 -3.25 47.04
C VAL A 913 -26.03 -3.03 45.80
N LYS A 914 -27.15 -2.33 45.99
CA LYS A 914 -28.28 -2.27 45.05
C LYS A 914 -28.11 -1.19 43.98
N THR A 915 -28.44 -1.51 42.74
CA THR A 915 -28.93 -0.52 41.77
C THR A 915 -30.32 -0.03 42.18
N PHE A 916 -30.59 1.25 41.94
CA PHE A 916 -31.95 1.79 41.94
C PHE A 916 -32.32 2.21 40.52
N VAL A 917 -33.40 1.63 40.01
CA VAL A 917 -34.13 2.10 38.83
C VAL A 917 -35.57 2.27 39.29
N ASP A 918 -36.16 3.44 39.04
CA ASP A 918 -37.54 3.76 39.43
C ASP A 918 -38.41 3.96 38.18
N PRO A 919 -39.36 3.04 37.90
CA PRO A 919 -40.32 3.20 36.83
C PRO A 919 -41.77 3.26 37.36
N SER A 920 -42.43 4.43 37.30
CA SER A 920 -43.74 4.55 36.64
C SER A 920 -44.40 5.95 36.66
N ALA A 921 -44.98 6.29 35.50
CA ALA A 921 -46.26 6.98 35.27
C ALA A 921 -46.66 8.23 36.09
N ARG A 922 -46.91 9.33 35.35
CA ARG A 922 -48.22 10.02 35.36
C ARG A 922 -48.50 10.75 34.05
N GLN A 923 -49.78 11.05 33.81
CA GLN A 923 -50.32 11.59 32.56
C GLN A 923 -50.60 13.11 32.69
N VAL A 924 -50.45 13.87 31.58
CA VAL A 924 -51.46 14.74 30.88
C VAL A 924 -52.39 15.66 31.72
N PRO A 925 -52.84 16.87 31.25
CA PRO A 925 -52.54 17.64 30.02
C PRO A 925 -52.04 19.08 30.25
N ALA A 926 -51.55 19.72 29.18
CA ALA A 926 -52.02 21.04 28.68
C ALA A 926 -51.33 21.35 27.34
#